data_AF-T0SXZ5-F1
#
_entry.id   AF-T0SXZ5-F1
#
_cell.length_a   1.000
_cell.length_b   1.000
_cell.length_c   1.000
_cell.angle_alpha   90.00
_cell.angle_beta   90.00
_cell.angle_gamma   90.00
#
_symmetry.space_group_name_H-M   'P 1'
#
loop_
_entity.id
_entity.type
_entity.pdbx_description
1 polymer ?
#
loop_
_entity_poly.entity_id
_entity_poly.type
_entity_poly.pdbx_seq_one_letter_code
_entity_poly.pdbx_strand_id
1 'polypeptide(L)'
;MKTNTYKISILILLFIRSLASFAASEVIALDGKFLPAADLLNSKGEILTSEEARKLSNSIDLSTLEPRPNDIWDGKDYLKANEDKITDDKAFSYSGAISSQSGLLRFNVRSKSNERFVISMSKEAHSIMLRKALLQKMGYIVPRLQWLEEIEVSFNNEDEKRAFLDKNVFEATSAVAKRWLVKEEEKKIVLKDVLIYSFAENSFYNLAYGIPPKYTYSRTIRAAGLYYGLTDVTESVNKLSWKMGLKSENRVQFDHFFVTATGADRFDAKWALNKLAKLNRNDFEQIVESAKYPQSVSTLLVEKLISRRNSILKLFEINSKELSFNYTPNFGEELKEGILKKEEFEGYASLFAHGEPDSPFKDLEYYVFSELRGQVIDELMSRVNKKLSFIDVTEAQREWFKKDFKEGLEHYLKTGEFRERSVGTWFSPTADGNVILSRDVVMGSQGQNDNLVQIADTIGASVSLGGHLGIEGLDPGYGAYIKGDVSFLKTYTHMRPLKDLKEAMKSPYSKMLVNFSKMALKKNLFNLSDAKDENERKEIFNKLDNLLGVGESLIITTSITPKVFGKLSYTTMSGTNLGLSAATDHIRVGRIHIYRESRNVMQVYVDKGHGTGWSIGFDVKHLAPILRLSYGGDVGGYSIRYYRVPLAKDEDQSKVDPVRSLALLLQKGHTNGLDEAKTLALTVKNEFADKSFKFALLWWRYKKLTKTGRYAIDIPGKKTSHLIRRGIEKLRGVNLRAFAEDLANYFLIKKEEEFRVRNSPWKNPGHTPFGMSLTDKTIYESNVDRVNGRILEEFMTVRRGKAGWKMKRDKLADHVEELNEQFGFELFTMNDVYDATDLNLYDIEGNIYIYNKGIKNILSLSRKDIDAIERRYLSENEISFRCNEDKNRTIVEDLRCGDFDYFNSRIKKCNRYKNEVRFDSYSECMIDLVDLVAKSLPFSVLYDMAGEGNYYIYGSINGFRKDSEYLNREILSNSEGEIGSRSAFGPFLKLQTTFKVQGAELFGQWIREAL
;
A
#
# COMPACT_ATOMS: atom_id res chain seq x y z
N MET A 1 35.62 -29.32 -5.82
CA MET A 1 35.21 -27.89 -5.75
C MET A 1 33.69 -27.79 -5.59
N LYS A 2 33.20 -27.85 -4.34
CA LYS A 2 31.78 -27.76 -3.96
C LYS A 2 31.73 -27.04 -2.61
N THR A 3 31.84 -25.72 -2.61
CA THR A 3 31.66 -24.87 -1.42
C THR A 3 31.57 -23.41 -1.87
N ASN A 4 30.43 -22.99 -2.41
CA ASN A 4 30.09 -21.56 -2.44
C ASN A 4 28.59 -21.24 -2.61
N THR A 5 27.72 -22.25 -2.66
CA THR A 5 26.28 -22.06 -2.91
C THR A 5 25.45 -21.73 -1.65
N TYR A 6 26.05 -21.71 -0.45
CA TYR A 6 25.33 -21.46 0.80
C TYR A 6 25.42 -20.02 1.33
N LYS A 7 26.29 -19.17 0.77
CA LYS A 7 26.42 -17.75 1.20
C LYS A 7 25.54 -16.76 0.43
N ILE A 8 24.96 -17.17 -0.71
CA ILE A 8 24.15 -16.27 -1.55
C ILE A 8 22.65 -16.32 -1.18
N SER A 9 22.20 -17.37 -0.49
CA SER A 9 20.78 -17.54 -0.11
C SER A 9 20.35 -16.71 1.11
N ILE A 10 21.29 -16.19 1.91
CA ILE A 10 20.99 -15.35 3.09
C ILE A 10 20.89 -13.86 2.72
N LEU A 11 21.47 -13.44 1.59
CA LEU A 11 21.47 -12.03 1.17
C LEU A 11 20.13 -11.57 0.55
N ILE A 12 19.27 -12.52 0.16
CA ILE A 12 18.01 -12.23 -0.58
C ILE A 12 16.83 -11.90 0.36
N LEU A 13 16.94 -12.21 1.67
CA LEU A 13 15.93 -11.86 2.67
C LEU A 13 16.07 -10.44 3.24
N LEU A 14 17.16 -9.73 2.93
CA LEU A 14 17.46 -8.40 3.50
C LEU A 14 17.02 -7.21 2.61
N PHE A 15 16.58 -7.44 1.37
CA PHE A 15 16.34 -6.36 0.40
C PHE A 15 14.87 -5.86 0.30
N ILE A 16 13.98 -6.26 1.21
CA ILE A 16 12.61 -5.68 1.34
C ILE A 16 12.63 -4.36 2.15
N ARG A 17 13.78 -4.01 2.72
CA ARG A 17 13.97 -2.79 3.50
C ARG A 17 14.29 -1.60 2.56
N SER A 18 13.27 -1.07 1.89
CA SER A 18 13.33 0.24 1.23
C SER A 18 13.44 1.37 2.27
N LEU A 19 14.27 2.35 1.95
CA LEU A 19 14.63 3.59 2.67
C LEU A 19 13.50 4.20 3.55
N ALA A 20 13.36 3.67 4.76
CA ALA A 20 12.88 4.36 5.94
C ALA A 20 13.95 4.13 7.01
N SER A 21 14.26 5.12 7.84
CA SER A 21 15.17 4.95 8.98
C SER A 21 14.76 3.68 9.74
N PHE A 22 15.55 2.61 9.65
CA PHE A 22 15.13 1.31 10.14
C PHE A 22 15.13 1.32 11.67
N ALA A 23 13.94 1.36 12.26
CA ALA A 23 13.74 0.71 13.54
C ALA A 23 14.18 -0.76 13.40
N ALA A 24 14.85 -1.28 14.42
CA ALA A 24 15.12 -2.71 14.49
C ALA A 24 13.82 -3.42 14.86
N SER A 25 13.64 -4.65 14.40
CA SER A 25 12.43 -5.43 14.68
C SER A 25 12.85 -6.75 15.31
N GLU A 26 12.35 -7.05 16.50
CA GLU A 26 12.56 -8.34 17.17
C GLU A 26 11.46 -9.30 16.72
N VAL A 27 11.80 -10.57 16.58
CA VAL A 27 10.87 -11.62 16.15
C VAL A 27 11.00 -12.82 17.07
N ILE A 28 9.94 -13.12 17.81
CA ILE A 28 9.90 -14.23 18.77
C ILE A 28 8.97 -15.32 18.25
N ALA A 29 9.49 -16.54 18.03
CA ALA A 29 8.66 -17.64 17.56
C ALA A 29 7.85 -18.27 18.71
N LEU A 30 6.56 -18.52 18.46
CA LEU A 30 5.63 -19.13 19.42
C LEU A 30 5.75 -20.68 19.45
N ASP A 31 6.34 -21.27 18.40
CA ASP A 31 6.49 -22.71 18.22
C ASP A 31 7.61 -23.35 19.05
N GLY A 32 8.43 -22.55 19.75
CA GLY A 32 9.46 -23.04 20.68
C GLY A 32 10.67 -23.70 19.99
N LYS A 33 10.92 -23.45 18.70
CA LYS A 33 12.04 -24.06 17.96
C LYS A 33 13.43 -23.50 18.30
N PHE A 34 13.50 -22.36 18.98
CA PHE A 34 14.77 -21.78 19.42
C PHE A 34 15.38 -22.54 20.60
N LEU A 35 16.71 -22.53 20.71
CA LEU A 35 17.39 -23.10 21.87
C LEU A 35 17.02 -22.31 23.13
N PRO A 36 16.70 -22.98 24.25
CA PRO A 36 16.52 -22.32 25.54
C PRO A 36 17.79 -21.64 26.04
N ALA A 37 17.62 -20.68 26.94
CA ALA A 37 18.73 -19.99 27.58
C ALA A 37 19.61 -20.98 28.36
N ALA A 38 20.91 -20.69 28.46
CA ALA A 38 21.92 -21.57 29.06
C ALA A 38 22.19 -21.26 30.55
N ASP A 39 21.34 -20.46 31.18
CA ASP A 39 21.50 -19.96 32.55
C ASP A 39 20.27 -20.22 33.43
N LEU A 40 19.40 -21.15 33.07
CA LEU A 40 18.18 -21.48 33.82
C LEU A 40 18.52 -22.32 35.06
N LEU A 41 17.87 -22.05 36.19
CA LEU A 41 18.01 -22.83 37.41
C LEU A 41 16.90 -23.89 37.52
N ASN A 42 17.28 -25.14 37.81
CA ASN A 42 16.31 -26.19 38.12
C ASN A 42 15.77 -26.06 39.56
N SER A 43 14.84 -26.95 39.95
CA SER A 43 14.27 -26.95 41.31
C SER A 43 15.27 -27.20 42.44
N LYS A 44 16.48 -27.67 42.11
CA LYS A 44 17.60 -27.90 43.05
C LYS A 44 18.61 -26.74 43.04
N GLY A 45 18.42 -25.72 42.21
CA GLY A 45 19.32 -24.57 42.06
C GLY A 45 20.53 -24.82 41.16
N GLU A 46 20.55 -25.89 40.37
CA GLU A 46 21.63 -26.19 39.42
C GLU A 46 21.37 -25.51 38.07
N ILE A 47 22.44 -25.04 37.41
CA ILE A 47 22.36 -24.37 36.10
C ILE A 47 22.17 -25.43 35.00
N LEU A 48 21.17 -25.21 34.16
CA LEU A 48 20.87 -26.04 33.01
C LEU A 48 21.56 -25.50 31.76
N THR A 49 22.24 -26.39 31.02
CA THR A 49 22.66 -26.10 29.65
C THR A 49 21.44 -25.97 28.73
N SER A 50 21.58 -25.29 27.58
CA SER A 50 20.50 -25.16 26.59
C SER A 50 19.93 -26.52 26.14
N GLU A 51 20.76 -27.56 26.07
CA GLU A 51 20.31 -28.90 25.69
C GLU A 51 19.51 -29.60 26.79
N GLU A 52 19.93 -29.46 28.06
CA GLU A 52 19.19 -30.00 29.21
C GLU A 52 17.86 -29.27 29.39
N ALA A 53 17.86 -27.95 29.30
CA ALA A 53 16.65 -27.14 29.32
C ALA A 53 15.69 -27.57 28.19
N ARG A 54 16.19 -27.82 26.96
CA ARG A 54 15.37 -28.31 25.85
C ARG A 54 14.79 -29.70 26.09
N LYS A 55 15.49 -30.59 26.80
CA LYS A 55 14.93 -31.89 27.21
C LYS A 55 13.82 -31.70 28.25
N LEU A 56 14.04 -30.80 29.21
CA LEU A 56 13.07 -30.48 30.26
C LEU A 56 11.82 -29.78 29.74
N SER A 57 11.89 -29.01 28.65
CA SER A 57 10.73 -28.31 28.09
C SER A 57 9.60 -29.23 27.61
N ASN A 58 9.87 -30.53 27.46
CA ASN A 58 8.84 -31.53 27.16
C ASN A 58 7.97 -31.89 28.37
N SER A 59 8.44 -31.61 29.59
CA SER A 59 7.79 -32.01 30.84
C SER A 59 7.38 -30.83 31.71
N ILE A 60 8.06 -29.69 31.60
CA ILE A 60 7.77 -28.47 32.37
C ILE A 60 7.77 -27.23 31.48
N ASP A 61 7.00 -26.21 31.87
CA ASP A 61 7.08 -24.89 31.23
C ASP A 61 8.33 -24.15 31.73
N LEU A 62 9.34 -23.99 30.86
CA LEU A 62 10.59 -23.31 31.20
C LEU A 62 10.42 -21.83 31.57
N SER A 63 9.29 -21.20 31.27
CA SER A 63 9.01 -19.82 31.67
C SER A 63 8.84 -19.66 33.20
N THR A 64 8.64 -20.77 33.92
CA THR A 64 8.54 -20.83 35.39
C THR A 64 9.90 -20.84 36.10
N LEU A 65 10.97 -21.17 35.38
CA LEU A 65 12.31 -21.21 35.94
C LEU A 65 12.90 -19.79 35.99
N GLU A 66 13.68 -19.48 37.02
CA GLU A 66 14.43 -18.21 37.08
C GLU A 66 15.84 -18.40 36.50
N PRO A 67 16.43 -17.38 35.87
CA PRO A 67 17.82 -17.41 35.48
C PRO A 67 18.73 -17.28 36.71
N ARG A 68 19.99 -17.71 36.58
CA ARG A 68 21.02 -17.46 37.58
C ARG A 68 21.22 -15.94 37.75
N PRO A 69 21.16 -15.39 38.98
CA PRO A 69 21.55 -14.01 39.24
C PRO A 69 22.96 -13.71 38.70
N ASN A 70 23.14 -12.52 38.16
CA ASN A 70 24.37 -12.09 37.52
C ASN A 70 24.58 -10.57 37.71
N ASP A 71 25.65 -10.03 37.13
CA ASP A 71 26.03 -8.61 37.32
C ASP A 71 25.02 -7.60 36.75
N ILE A 72 24.03 -8.07 35.97
CA ILE A 72 23.03 -7.22 35.30
C ILE A 72 21.60 -7.47 35.80
N TRP A 73 21.35 -8.53 36.57
CA TRP A 73 20.03 -8.89 37.05
C TRP A 73 20.09 -9.76 38.31
N ASP A 74 19.33 -9.37 39.33
CA ASP A 74 19.13 -10.15 40.57
C ASP A 74 17.65 -10.24 41.02
N GLY A 75 16.74 -9.64 40.25
CA GLY A 75 15.30 -9.69 40.50
C GLY A 75 14.77 -8.66 41.51
N LYS A 76 15.61 -7.80 42.10
CA LYS A 76 15.17 -6.78 43.07
C LYS A 76 14.66 -5.51 42.40
N ASP A 77 13.61 -4.91 42.93
CA ASP A 77 13.14 -3.60 42.48
C ASP A 77 14.15 -2.50 42.88
N TYR A 78 14.81 -1.93 41.87
CA TYR A 78 15.76 -0.84 42.03
C TYR A 78 15.14 0.54 41.74
N LEU A 79 13.86 0.61 41.35
CA LEU A 79 13.19 1.86 41.07
C LEU A 79 12.80 2.55 42.40
N LYS A 80 13.62 3.50 42.84
CA LYS A 80 13.32 4.39 43.97
C LYS A 80 13.45 5.84 43.54
N ALA A 81 12.44 6.65 43.83
CA ALA A 81 12.26 8.01 43.31
C ALA A 81 13.38 9.04 43.67
N ASN A 82 14.40 8.68 44.46
CA ASN A 82 15.39 9.63 45.00
C ASN A 82 16.86 9.16 44.96
N GLU A 83 17.21 8.08 44.25
CA GLU A 83 18.61 7.57 44.21
C GLU A 83 19.41 7.90 42.95
N ASP A 84 18.82 8.66 42.01
CA ASP A 84 19.45 8.98 40.73
C ASP A 84 20.44 10.14 40.78
N LYS A 85 20.61 10.77 41.95
CA LYS A 85 21.56 11.86 42.14
C LYS A 85 23.00 11.33 42.15
N ILE A 86 23.82 11.84 41.24
CA ILE A 86 25.24 11.49 41.06
C ILE A 86 26.13 12.64 41.51
N THR A 87 25.79 13.88 41.17
CA THR A 87 26.53 15.08 41.55
C THR A 87 25.62 16.29 41.71
N ASP A 88 26.08 17.26 42.51
CA ASP A 88 25.52 18.62 42.63
C ASP A 88 26.28 19.64 41.76
N ASP A 89 27.38 19.23 41.13
CA ASP A 89 28.18 20.10 40.30
C ASP A 89 27.41 20.53 39.05
N LYS A 90 27.41 21.84 38.80
CA LYS A 90 26.83 22.44 37.58
C LYS A 90 27.89 22.90 36.58
N ALA A 91 29.18 22.81 36.92
CA ALA A 91 30.26 23.34 36.09
C ALA A 91 31.37 22.30 35.91
N PHE A 92 31.71 22.03 34.65
CA PHE A 92 32.63 20.98 34.28
C PHE A 92 33.66 21.44 33.23
N SER A 93 34.80 20.76 33.17
CA SER A 93 35.82 20.96 32.14
C SER A 93 35.79 19.82 31.12
N TYR A 94 35.69 20.15 29.84
CA TYR A 94 35.67 19.19 28.74
C TYR A 94 37.00 18.42 28.66
N SER A 95 36.93 17.10 28.45
CA SER A 95 38.12 16.23 28.34
C SER A 95 38.21 15.47 27.02
N GLY A 96 37.14 15.41 26.21
CA GLY A 96 37.14 14.72 24.92
C GLY A 96 35.87 13.91 24.65
N ALA A 97 35.53 13.75 23.36
CA ALA A 97 34.37 12.97 22.91
C ALA A 97 34.65 11.46 22.90
N ILE A 98 33.59 10.67 23.09
CA ILE A 98 33.61 9.22 23.10
C ILE A 98 32.85 8.71 21.87
N SER A 99 33.46 7.80 21.13
CA SER A 99 32.80 7.13 20.00
C SER A 99 31.48 6.48 20.45
N SER A 100 30.41 6.76 19.72
CA SER A 100 29.04 6.42 20.07
C SER A 100 28.25 6.05 18.81
N GLN A 101 27.12 5.38 18.99
CA GLN A 101 26.23 5.10 17.88
C GLN A 101 25.56 6.37 17.39
N SER A 102 25.14 6.39 16.12
CA SER A 102 24.37 7.49 15.54
C SER A 102 23.13 7.79 16.38
N GLY A 103 22.86 9.06 16.66
CA GLY A 103 21.77 9.54 17.52
C GLY A 103 22.18 9.83 18.97
N LEU A 104 23.42 9.53 19.36
CA LEU A 104 23.94 9.67 20.72
C LEU A 104 25.34 10.29 20.72
N LEU A 105 25.50 11.42 21.39
CA LEU A 105 26.82 11.98 21.71
C LEU A 105 27.19 11.64 23.15
N ARG A 106 28.42 11.16 23.37
CA ARG A 106 28.99 11.01 24.72
C ARG A 106 30.34 11.70 24.79
N PHE A 107 30.64 12.33 25.93
CA PHE A 107 31.93 12.97 26.16
C PHE A 107 32.32 12.96 27.63
N ASN A 108 33.62 12.95 27.88
CA ASN A 108 34.17 12.99 29.23
C ASN A 108 34.28 14.43 29.71
N VAL A 109 33.96 14.62 30.99
CA VAL A 109 34.18 15.88 31.69
C VAL A 109 34.79 15.66 33.07
N ARG A 110 35.35 16.74 33.62
CA ARG A 110 35.85 16.77 34.99
C ARG A 110 35.16 17.82 35.83
N SER A 111 34.79 17.47 37.06
CA SER A 111 34.30 18.43 38.06
C SER A 111 35.42 19.30 38.61
N LYS A 112 35.03 20.28 39.46
CA LYS A 112 35.99 21.07 40.26
C LYS A 112 36.77 20.20 41.25
N SER A 113 36.19 19.10 41.74
CA SER A 113 36.86 18.08 42.57
C SER A 113 37.75 17.13 41.77
N ASN A 114 37.91 17.34 40.46
CA ASN A 114 38.68 16.52 39.52
C ASN A 114 38.16 15.07 39.39
N GLU A 115 36.90 14.85 39.72
CA GLU A 115 36.19 13.59 39.45
C GLU A 115 35.79 13.53 37.97
N ARG A 116 35.81 12.33 37.39
CA ARG A 116 35.49 12.11 35.97
C ARG A 116 34.06 11.65 35.81
N PHE A 117 33.35 12.32 34.91
CA PHE A 117 31.99 11.95 34.52
C PHE A 117 31.89 11.80 33.00
N VAL A 118 30.90 11.06 32.57
CA VAL A 118 30.47 11.03 31.18
C VAL A 118 29.15 11.76 31.07
N ILE A 119 29.09 12.72 30.16
CA ILE A 119 27.86 13.36 29.74
C ILE A 119 27.40 12.75 28.43
N SER A 120 26.10 12.55 28.33
CA SER A 120 25.39 11.97 27.20
C SER A 120 24.31 12.94 26.73
N MET A 121 24.27 13.18 25.41
CA MET A 121 23.30 14.03 24.75
C MET A 121 22.61 13.24 23.65
N SER A 122 21.28 13.26 23.63
CA SER A 122 20.47 12.60 22.62
C SER A 122 19.10 13.27 22.52
N LYS A 123 18.46 13.18 21.35
CA LYS A 123 17.05 13.54 21.16
C LYS A 123 16.10 12.61 21.93
N GLU A 124 16.62 11.49 22.41
CA GLU A 124 15.89 10.43 23.11
C GLU A 124 16.40 10.27 24.56
N ALA A 125 16.98 11.32 25.15
CA ALA A 125 17.50 11.30 26.52
C ALA A 125 16.46 10.76 27.53
N HIS A 126 15.23 11.26 27.46
CA HIS A 126 14.15 10.78 28.33
C HIS A 126 13.71 9.35 28.02
N SER A 127 13.83 8.89 26.77
CA SER A 127 13.57 7.48 26.41
C SER A 127 14.64 6.54 26.96
N ILE A 128 15.89 7.02 27.12
CA ILE A 128 16.95 6.28 27.84
C ILE A 128 16.59 6.16 29.33
N MET A 129 16.13 7.26 29.94
CA MET A 129 15.70 7.26 31.35
C MET A 129 14.48 6.37 31.59
N LEU A 130 13.51 6.36 30.66
CA LEU A 130 12.34 5.47 30.70
C LEU A 130 12.74 3.99 30.66
N ARG A 131 13.64 3.62 29.74
CA ARG A 131 14.20 2.27 29.65
C ARG A 131 14.88 1.87 30.94
N LYS A 132 15.73 2.73 31.49
CA LYS A 132 16.37 2.52 32.80
C LYS A 132 15.32 2.25 33.87
N ALA A 133 14.32 3.11 34.01
CA ALA A 133 13.30 3.00 35.05
C ALA A 133 12.51 1.69 34.95
N LEU A 134 12.08 1.30 33.75
CA LEU A 134 11.43 0.02 33.53
C LEU A 134 12.35 -1.17 33.85
N LEU A 135 13.60 -1.15 33.39
CA LEU A 135 14.56 -2.22 33.65
C LEU A 135 14.83 -2.38 35.16
N GLN A 136 15.03 -1.28 35.88
CA GLN A 136 15.19 -1.28 37.35
C GLN A 136 13.97 -1.89 38.05
N LYS A 137 12.75 -1.53 37.60
CA LYS A 137 11.51 -2.11 38.10
C LYS A 137 11.39 -3.61 37.82
N MET A 138 12.00 -4.09 36.72
CA MET A 138 12.02 -5.51 36.31
C MET A 138 13.15 -6.34 36.93
N GLY A 139 13.96 -5.77 37.83
CA GLY A 139 15.02 -6.50 38.52
C GLY A 139 16.42 -6.36 37.93
N TYR A 140 16.61 -5.47 36.94
CA TYR A 140 17.90 -5.25 36.30
C TYR A 140 18.73 -4.21 37.04
N ILE A 141 20.03 -4.49 37.11
CA ILE A 141 21.03 -3.59 37.68
C ILE A 141 21.49 -2.66 36.56
N VAL A 142 20.87 -1.48 36.48
CA VAL A 142 21.23 -0.44 35.51
C VAL A 142 22.01 0.67 36.23
N PRO A 143 23.15 1.15 35.68
CA PRO A 143 23.90 2.25 36.26
C PRO A 143 23.05 3.49 36.50
N ARG A 144 23.37 4.24 37.56
CA ARG A 144 22.72 5.52 37.84
C ARG A 144 22.94 6.47 36.65
N LEU A 145 21.86 7.13 36.27
CA LEU A 145 21.82 8.19 35.26
C LEU A 145 21.06 9.34 35.89
N GLN A 146 21.70 10.51 35.95
CA GLN A 146 21.08 11.75 36.44
C GLN A 146 20.78 12.64 35.23
N TRP A 147 19.55 13.13 35.14
CA TRP A 147 19.20 14.21 34.21
C TRP A 147 19.56 15.56 34.82
N LEU A 148 20.22 16.40 34.04
CA LEU A 148 20.59 17.76 34.41
C LEU A 148 19.92 18.72 33.44
N GLU A 149 19.09 19.61 34.00
CA GLU A 149 18.40 20.67 33.25
C GLU A 149 19.40 21.59 32.57
N GLU A 150 20.46 22.00 33.28
CA GLU A 150 21.50 22.87 32.75
C GLU A 150 22.88 22.58 33.37
N ILE A 151 23.92 22.67 32.55
CA ILE A 151 25.33 22.58 32.96
C ILE A 151 26.20 23.60 32.21
N GLU A 152 27.24 24.08 32.86
CA GLU A 152 28.32 24.85 32.24
C GLU A 152 29.47 23.91 31.87
N VAL A 153 29.92 23.95 30.62
CA VAL A 153 31.08 23.21 30.13
C VAL A 153 32.15 24.19 29.63
N SER A 154 33.33 24.12 30.23
CA SER A 154 34.51 24.92 29.86
C SER A 154 35.45 24.12 28.96
N PHE A 155 36.00 24.78 27.93
CA PHE A 155 36.96 24.22 26.97
C PHE A 155 38.33 24.89 27.10
N ASN A 156 39.38 24.26 26.59
CA ASN A 156 40.73 24.79 26.66
C ASN A 156 40.90 26.05 25.79
N ASN A 157 40.26 26.07 24.63
CA ASN A 157 40.28 27.17 23.67
C ASN A 157 38.97 27.23 22.84
N GLU A 158 38.81 28.29 22.07
CA GLU A 158 37.62 28.52 21.24
C GLU A 158 37.51 27.48 20.10
N ASP A 159 38.63 27.04 19.53
CA ASP A 159 38.64 26.05 18.44
C ASP A 159 38.10 24.68 18.89
N GLU A 160 38.42 24.25 20.12
CA GLU A 160 37.91 23.02 20.73
C GLU A 160 36.40 23.10 20.96
N LYS A 161 35.91 24.26 21.41
CA LYS A 161 34.47 24.52 21.56
C LYS A 161 33.75 24.49 20.21
N ARG A 162 34.30 25.14 19.18
CA ARG A 162 33.73 25.14 17.82
C ARG A 162 33.72 23.74 17.22
N ALA A 163 34.81 22.99 17.34
CA ALA A 163 34.87 21.59 16.91
C ALA A 163 33.84 20.72 17.63
N PHE A 164 33.61 20.96 18.93
CA PHE A 164 32.56 20.27 19.67
C PHE A 164 31.16 20.55 19.11
N LEU A 165 30.80 21.84 18.91
CA LEU A 165 29.46 22.22 18.46
C LEU A 165 29.20 21.88 16.98
N ASP A 166 30.13 22.20 16.08
CA ASP A 166 29.93 22.11 14.63
C ASP A 166 30.14 20.70 14.10
N LYS A 167 31.03 19.93 14.74
CA LYS A 167 31.37 18.57 14.31
C LYS A 167 30.76 17.53 15.22
N ASN A 168 31.14 17.49 16.50
CA ASN A 168 30.80 16.37 17.36
C ASN A 168 29.29 16.26 17.63
N VAL A 169 28.62 17.39 17.93
CA VAL A 169 27.16 17.38 18.17
C VAL A 169 26.40 17.03 16.90
N PHE A 170 26.73 17.66 15.77
CA PHE A 170 26.05 17.43 14.50
C PHE A 170 26.22 16.00 13.99
N GLU A 171 27.46 15.51 13.91
CA GLU A 171 27.77 14.15 13.42
C GLU A 171 27.14 13.07 14.32
N ALA A 172 27.19 13.24 15.65
CA ALA A 172 26.72 12.22 16.58
C ALA A 172 25.20 12.23 16.77
N THR A 173 24.55 13.39 16.85
CA THR A 173 23.10 13.48 17.16
C THR A 173 22.22 13.64 15.91
N SER A 174 22.80 13.93 14.75
CA SER A 174 22.07 14.34 13.55
C SER A 174 21.11 15.50 13.81
N ALA A 175 21.50 16.43 14.69
CA ALA A 175 20.76 17.65 15.00
C ALA A 175 21.70 18.85 15.15
N VAL A 176 21.12 20.04 14.99
CA VAL A 176 21.80 21.31 15.25
C VAL A 176 22.04 21.50 16.74
N ALA A 177 23.25 21.95 17.09
CA ALA A 177 23.68 22.15 18.48
C ALA A 177 22.80 23.14 19.26
N LYS A 178 22.14 24.07 18.55
CA LYS A 178 21.18 25.04 19.12
C LYS A 178 20.10 24.39 20.00
N ARG A 179 19.75 23.12 19.77
CA ARG A 179 18.78 22.40 20.61
C ARG A 179 19.22 22.25 22.06
N TRP A 180 20.52 22.06 22.30
CA TRP A 180 21.08 21.89 23.64
C TRP A 180 21.77 23.15 24.16
N LEU A 181 22.04 24.13 23.31
CA LEU A 181 22.79 25.34 23.70
C LEU A 181 21.85 26.40 24.30
N VAL A 182 22.10 26.78 25.56
CA VAL A 182 21.40 27.89 26.25
C VAL A 182 22.17 29.20 26.10
N LYS A 183 23.49 29.14 26.33
CA LYS A 183 24.39 30.31 26.27
C LYS A 183 25.75 29.89 25.72
N GLU A 184 26.36 30.77 24.94
CA GLU A 184 27.73 30.59 24.41
C GLU A 184 28.60 31.79 24.81
N GLU A 185 29.80 31.48 25.30
CA GLU A 185 30.88 32.44 25.58
C GLU A 185 32.16 31.96 24.86
N GLU A 186 33.27 32.71 24.95
CA GLU A 186 34.50 32.43 24.20
C GLU A 186 35.04 31.01 24.40
N LYS A 187 35.13 30.56 25.67
CA LYS A 187 35.63 29.22 26.07
C LYS A 187 34.62 28.39 26.86
N LYS A 188 33.37 28.84 26.97
CA LYS A 188 32.35 28.19 27.79
C LYS A 188 31.04 28.08 27.02
N ILE A 189 30.30 27.03 27.32
CA ILE A 189 28.92 26.87 26.87
C ILE A 189 28.05 26.45 28.05
N VAL A 190 26.79 26.85 28.02
CA VAL A 190 25.75 26.30 28.88
C VAL A 190 24.92 25.34 28.03
N LEU A 191 24.93 24.06 28.41
CA LEU A 191 24.13 23.00 27.80
C LEU A 191 22.91 22.72 28.65
N LYS A 192 21.78 22.40 28.01
CA LYS A 192 20.57 21.88 28.64
C LYS A 192 20.27 20.45 28.23
N ASP A 193 19.41 19.78 28.99
CA ASP A 193 18.86 18.45 28.69
C ASP A 193 19.93 17.38 28.44
N VAL A 194 20.74 17.14 29.46
CA VAL A 194 21.87 16.21 29.38
C VAL A 194 21.78 15.13 30.46
N LEU A 195 22.30 13.94 30.14
CA LEU A 195 22.41 12.84 31.10
C LEU A 195 23.84 12.72 31.57
N ILE A 196 24.08 12.68 32.88
CA ILE A 196 25.40 12.43 33.46
C ILE A 196 25.43 11.06 34.13
N TYR A 197 26.58 10.38 34.02
CA TYR A 197 26.86 9.16 34.77
C TYR A 197 28.36 8.98 35.04
N SER A 198 28.67 8.18 36.05
CA SER A 198 30.04 7.72 36.36
C SER A 198 30.16 6.22 36.11
N PHE A 199 31.35 5.77 35.67
CA PHE A 199 31.64 4.34 35.61
C PHE A 199 32.19 3.90 36.97
N ALA A 200 31.48 3.02 37.66
CA ALA A 200 32.09 2.23 38.72
C ALA A 200 33.08 1.23 38.10
N GLU A 201 34.20 0.92 38.77
CA GLU A 201 35.25 0.01 38.26
C GLU A 201 34.72 -1.38 37.85
N ASN A 202 33.56 -1.79 38.37
CA ASN A 202 32.90 -3.08 38.09
C ASN A 202 31.69 -2.99 37.14
N SER A 203 31.42 -1.85 36.49
CA SER A 203 30.24 -1.68 35.64
C SER A 203 30.52 -2.11 34.19
N PHE A 204 30.14 -3.34 33.83
CA PHE A 204 30.51 -3.96 32.55
C PHE A 204 29.83 -3.31 31.32
N TYR A 205 28.60 -2.78 31.41
CA TYR A 205 27.91 -1.97 30.38
C TYR A 205 26.55 -1.43 30.87
N ASN A 206 26.00 -0.38 30.24
CA ASN A 206 24.72 0.23 30.60
C ASN A 206 23.58 -0.19 29.65
N LEU A 207 22.70 -1.07 30.13
CA LEU A 207 21.54 -1.62 29.41
C LEU A 207 20.53 -0.55 28.94
N ALA A 208 20.51 0.65 29.53
CA ALA A 208 19.63 1.72 29.05
C ALA A 208 20.01 2.21 27.64
N TYR A 209 21.27 1.98 27.22
CA TYR A 209 21.77 2.34 25.89
C TYR A 209 21.74 1.16 24.88
N GLY A 210 21.34 -0.04 25.30
CA GLY A 210 21.28 -1.25 24.46
C GLY A 210 22.18 -2.39 24.94
N ILE A 211 22.19 -3.48 24.16
CA ILE A 211 22.84 -4.76 24.50
C ILE A 211 24.09 -4.96 23.61
N PRO A 212 25.22 -5.46 24.14
CA PRO A 212 26.35 -5.83 23.32
C PRO A 212 26.05 -7.10 22.47
N PRO A 213 26.43 -7.17 21.18
CA PRO A 213 26.06 -8.27 20.27
C PRO A 213 26.52 -9.68 20.65
N LYS A 214 27.40 -9.83 21.66
CA LYS A 214 28.11 -11.08 21.98
C LYS A 214 27.47 -11.92 23.11
N TYR A 215 26.37 -11.47 23.73
CA TYR A 215 25.86 -12.04 24.99
C TYR A 215 24.44 -12.65 24.90
N THR A 216 24.08 -13.28 23.78
CA THR A 216 22.70 -13.76 23.51
C THR A 216 22.31 -15.08 24.19
N TYR A 217 23.14 -15.65 25.09
CA TYR A 217 22.88 -16.95 25.72
C TYR A 217 22.19 -16.88 27.08
N SER A 218 22.14 -15.70 27.72
CA SER A 218 21.46 -15.49 29.00
C SER A 218 20.01 -15.08 28.78
N ARG A 219 19.07 -15.68 29.54
CA ARG A 219 17.65 -15.30 29.53
C ARG A 219 17.46 -13.81 29.79
N THR A 220 18.24 -13.23 30.71
CA THR A 220 18.12 -11.82 31.09
C THR A 220 18.40 -10.88 29.91
N ILE A 221 19.41 -11.19 29.09
CA ILE A 221 19.72 -10.41 27.88
C ILE A 221 18.68 -10.64 26.78
N ARG A 222 18.30 -11.90 26.56
CA ARG A 222 17.28 -12.29 25.58
C ARG A 222 15.96 -11.54 25.85
N ALA A 223 15.51 -11.58 27.09
CA ALA A 223 14.25 -11.00 27.54
C ALA A 223 14.22 -9.46 27.54
N ALA A 224 15.36 -8.79 27.68
CA ALA A 224 15.43 -7.33 27.69
C ALA A 224 14.89 -6.68 26.40
N GLY A 225 14.92 -7.41 25.28
CA GLY A 225 14.31 -6.98 24.01
C GLY A 225 12.83 -6.61 24.14
N LEU A 226 12.06 -7.32 24.97
CA LEU A 226 10.65 -7.00 25.22
C LEU A 226 10.46 -5.67 25.94
N TYR A 227 11.29 -5.39 26.96
CA TYR A 227 11.22 -4.12 27.68
C TYR A 227 11.63 -2.95 26.79
N TYR A 228 12.58 -3.17 25.88
CA TYR A 228 12.93 -2.18 24.85
C TYR A 228 11.80 -1.93 23.88
N GLY A 229 11.11 -2.96 23.39
CA GLY A 229 9.94 -2.78 22.54
C GLY A 229 8.79 -2.05 23.25
N LEU A 230 8.61 -2.27 24.55
CA LEU A 230 7.60 -1.56 25.33
C LEU A 230 7.91 -0.05 25.42
N THR A 231 9.19 0.30 25.53
CA THR A 231 9.71 1.66 25.76
C THR A 231 10.36 2.29 24.52
N ASP A 232 9.99 1.82 23.33
CA ASP A 232 10.51 2.30 22.03
C ASP A 232 9.92 3.67 21.64
N VAL A 233 10.12 4.66 22.51
CA VAL A 233 9.66 6.02 22.31
C VAL A 233 10.71 6.78 21.51
N THR A 234 10.41 7.02 20.23
CA THR A 234 11.19 7.95 19.40
C THR A 234 11.12 9.39 19.93
N GLU A 235 11.79 10.34 19.30
CA GLU A 235 11.70 11.77 19.69
C GLU A 235 10.25 12.27 19.84
N SER A 236 9.28 11.74 19.07
CA SER A 236 7.85 12.04 19.26
C SER A 236 7.07 10.91 19.94
N VAL A 237 6.34 11.27 21.00
CA VAL A 237 5.40 10.36 21.69
C VAL A 237 4.15 10.09 20.83
N ASN A 238 3.76 10.99 19.93
CA ASN A 238 2.64 10.77 19.03
C ASN A 238 2.90 9.59 18.08
N LYS A 239 4.17 9.37 17.69
CA LYS A 239 4.60 8.26 16.83
C LYS A 239 4.66 6.90 17.53
N LEU A 240 4.61 6.85 18.86
CA LEU A 240 4.51 5.61 19.61
C LEU A 240 3.12 4.99 19.39
N SER A 241 3.07 3.76 18.86
CA SER A 241 1.81 3.04 18.64
C SER A 241 1.13 2.66 19.95
N TRP A 242 -0.21 2.67 19.99
CA TRP A 242 -1.01 2.13 21.09
C TRP A 242 -0.83 0.61 21.25
N LYS A 243 -0.42 -0.08 20.19
CA LYS A 243 -0.18 -1.52 20.15
C LYS A 243 1.31 -1.83 20.23
N MET A 244 1.68 -2.83 21.03
CA MET A 244 2.99 -3.44 21.00
C MET A 244 2.93 -4.76 20.24
N GLY A 245 3.49 -4.74 19.04
CA GLY A 245 3.72 -5.90 18.19
C GLY A 245 2.47 -6.44 17.50
N LEU A 246 2.70 -7.44 16.65
CA LEU A 246 1.67 -8.17 15.91
C LEU A 246 2.03 -9.64 15.82
N LYS A 247 1.02 -10.51 15.70
CA LYS A 247 1.21 -11.93 15.38
C LYS A 247 1.43 -12.07 13.88
N SER A 248 2.56 -12.63 13.45
CA SER A 248 2.87 -12.98 12.07
C SER A 248 3.47 -14.39 11.96
N GLU A 249 2.88 -15.29 11.18
CA GLU A 249 3.41 -16.66 10.94
C GLU A 249 3.77 -17.45 12.23
N ASN A 250 2.90 -17.48 13.23
CA ASN A 250 3.20 -18.07 14.55
C ASN A 250 4.43 -17.45 15.24
N ARG A 251 4.70 -16.17 14.97
CA ARG A 251 5.72 -15.36 15.64
C ARG A 251 5.09 -14.05 16.10
N VAL A 252 5.67 -13.45 17.12
CA VAL A 252 5.35 -12.09 17.52
C VAL A 252 6.47 -11.18 17.05
N GLN A 253 6.13 -10.16 16.28
CA GLN A 253 7.06 -9.16 15.79
C GLN A 253 6.76 -7.81 16.44
N PHE A 254 7.79 -7.09 16.90
CA PHE A 254 7.66 -5.73 17.41
C PHE A 254 8.91 -4.90 17.13
N ASP A 255 8.72 -3.58 17.04
CA ASP A 255 9.79 -2.62 16.79
C ASP A 255 10.54 -2.29 18.11
N HIS A 256 11.84 -1.99 17.99
CA HIS A 256 12.69 -1.48 19.07
C HIS A 256 13.88 -0.65 18.51
N PHE A 257 14.47 0.19 19.37
CA PHE A 257 15.51 1.17 18.99
C PHE A 257 16.89 0.60 18.57
N PHE A 258 17.19 -0.71 18.72
CA PHE A 258 18.57 -1.23 18.64
C PHE A 258 18.77 -2.40 17.68
N VAL A 259 19.82 -2.40 16.85
CA VAL A 259 19.96 -3.26 15.65
C VAL A 259 20.22 -4.77 15.91
N THR A 260 20.34 -5.24 17.16
CA THR A 260 20.63 -6.66 17.44
C THR A 260 19.38 -7.48 17.75
N ALA A 261 19.22 -8.63 17.09
CA ALA A 261 18.29 -9.66 17.53
C ALA A 261 18.76 -10.21 18.88
N THR A 262 17.91 -10.11 19.92
CA THR A 262 18.26 -10.65 21.25
C THR A 262 18.24 -12.17 21.24
N GLY A 263 17.51 -12.76 20.28
CA GLY A 263 17.39 -14.20 20.10
C GLY A 263 16.44 -14.81 21.12
N ALA A 264 15.54 -14.03 21.72
CA ALA A 264 14.57 -14.52 22.69
C ALA A 264 13.68 -15.63 22.14
N ASP A 265 13.45 -16.65 22.96
CA ASP A 265 12.42 -17.66 22.68
C ASP A 265 11.11 -17.34 23.40
N ARG A 266 10.08 -18.17 23.15
CA ARG A 266 8.78 -18.01 23.81
C ARG A 266 8.84 -18.10 25.34
N PHE A 267 9.76 -18.88 25.89
CA PHE A 267 9.84 -19.11 27.34
C PHE A 267 10.49 -17.91 28.04
N ASP A 268 11.53 -17.33 27.43
CA ASP A 268 12.11 -16.07 27.88
C ASP A 268 11.08 -14.94 27.81
N ALA A 269 10.30 -14.91 26.73
CA ALA A 269 9.24 -13.94 26.55
C ALA A 269 8.16 -14.07 27.62
N LYS A 270 7.60 -15.27 27.80
CA LYS A 270 6.59 -15.53 28.84
C LYS A 270 7.13 -15.22 30.24
N TRP A 271 8.40 -15.53 30.54
CA TRP A 271 9.02 -15.19 31.82
C TRP A 271 9.04 -13.68 32.07
N ALA A 272 9.49 -12.88 31.10
CA ALA A 272 9.50 -11.43 31.23
C ALA A 272 8.09 -10.84 31.31
N LEU A 273 7.19 -11.34 30.48
CA LEU A 273 5.81 -10.90 30.46
C LEU A 273 5.06 -11.27 31.75
N ASN A 274 5.36 -12.39 32.39
CA ASN A 274 4.83 -12.73 33.71
C ASN A 274 5.29 -11.75 34.80
N LYS A 275 6.49 -11.18 34.68
CA LYS A 275 6.94 -10.10 35.58
C LYS A 275 6.22 -8.78 35.25
N LEU A 276 6.13 -8.44 33.97
CA LEU A 276 5.42 -7.24 33.50
C LEU A 276 3.92 -7.27 33.86
N ALA A 277 3.30 -8.45 33.85
CA ALA A 277 1.90 -8.66 34.19
C ALA A 277 1.56 -8.26 35.63
N LYS A 278 2.55 -8.29 36.54
CA LYS A 278 2.39 -7.91 37.95
C LYS A 278 2.36 -6.41 38.18
N LEU A 279 2.79 -5.60 37.22
CA LEU A 279 2.76 -4.15 37.33
C LEU A 279 1.32 -3.65 37.31
N ASN A 280 1.04 -2.66 38.17
CA ASN A 280 -0.20 -1.91 38.18
C ASN A 280 0.00 -0.50 37.57
N ARG A 281 -1.07 0.30 37.48
CA ARG A 281 -1.01 1.67 36.94
C ARG A 281 0.00 2.55 37.70
N ASN A 282 0.02 2.50 39.02
CA ASN A 282 0.95 3.31 39.83
C ASN A 282 2.41 2.94 39.53
N ASP A 283 2.72 1.67 39.23
CA ASP A 283 4.07 1.31 38.78
C ASP A 283 4.43 1.98 37.44
N PHE A 284 3.50 2.05 36.49
CA PHE A 284 3.73 2.77 35.22
C PHE A 284 3.88 4.28 35.42
N GLU A 285 3.09 4.88 36.31
CA GLU A 285 3.22 6.29 36.68
C GLU A 285 4.61 6.57 37.29
N GLN A 286 5.08 5.73 38.21
CA GLN A 286 6.42 5.82 38.79
C GLN A 286 7.54 5.66 37.75
N ILE A 287 7.40 4.72 36.81
CA ILE A 287 8.36 4.50 35.72
C ILE A 287 8.47 5.76 34.85
N VAL A 288 7.33 6.35 34.47
CA VAL A 288 7.29 7.56 33.61
C VAL A 288 7.78 8.80 34.36
N GLU A 289 7.40 8.97 35.62
CA GLU A 289 7.87 10.08 36.47
C GLU A 289 9.41 10.07 36.62
N SER A 290 9.99 8.88 36.78
CA SER A 290 11.44 8.69 36.87
C SER A 290 12.17 9.08 35.58
N ALA A 291 11.47 9.08 34.44
CA ALA A 291 12.03 9.47 33.15
C ALA A 291 12.08 10.98 32.92
N LYS A 292 11.49 11.80 33.80
CA LYS A 292 11.54 13.28 33.78
C LYS A 292 10.96 13.94 32.52
N TYR A 293 9.99 13.29 31.88
CA TYR A 293 9.23 13.90 30.78
C TYR A 293 8.36 15.07 31.29
N PRO A 294 8.04 16.06 30.43
CA PRO A 294 7.03 17.07 30.74
C PRO A 294 5.69 16.44 31.11
N GLN A 295 4.89 17.09 31.96
CA GLN A 295 3.68 16.50 32.53
C GLN A 295 2.63 16.08 31.49
N SER A 296 2.46 16.86 30.42
CA SER A 296 1.58 16.54 29.29
C SER A 296 2.06 15.30 28.54
N VAL A 297 3.36 15.18 28.29
CA VAL A 297 3.99 13.99 27.68
C VAL A 297 3.83 12.76 28.56
N SER A 298 4.11 12.91 29.87
CA SER A 298 3.97 11.84 30.87
C SER A 298 2.56 11.28 30.93
N THR A 299 1.55 12.17 30.90
CA THR A 299 0.13 11.80 30.94
C THR A 299 -0.25 10.91 29.75
N LEU A 300 0.18 11.26 28.53
CA LEU A 300 -0.05 10.44 27.34
C LEU A 300 0.75 9.13 27.37
N LEU A 301 1.99 9.18 27.84
CA LEU A 301 2.90 8.04 27.82
C LEU A 301 2.44 6.91 28.74
N VAL A 302 1.93 7.23 29.94
CA VAL A 302 1.35 6.22 30.86
C VAL A 302 0.25 5.42 30.16
N GLU A 303 -0.69 6.11 29.49
CA GLU A 303 -1.81 5.45 28.79
C GLU A 303 -1.33 4.56 27.65
N LYS A 304 -0.36 5.02 26.86
CA LYS A 304 0.24 4.23 25.78
C LYS A 304 0.99 3.01 26.30
N LEU A 305 1.79 3.14 27.36
CA LEU A 305 2.53 2.02 27.94
C LEU A 305 1.60 0.95 28.53
N ILE A 306 0.50 1.36 29.17
CA ILE A 306 -0.52 0.44 29.67
C ILE A 306 -1.19 -0.31 28.51
N SER A 307 -1.60 0.40 27.45
CA SER A 307 -2.21 -0.20 26.26
C SER A 307 -1.27 -1.22 25.59
N ARG A 308 0.01 -0.85 25.44
CA ARG A 308 1.07 -1.71 24.90
C ARG A 308 1.31 -2.94 25.77
N ARG A 309 1.30 -2.80 27.11
CA ARG A 309 1.39 -3.92 28.06
C ARG A 309 0.22 -4.88 27.87
N ASN A 310 -1.01 -4.39 27.76
CA ASN A 310 -2.17 -5.25 27.54
C ASN A 310 -2.07 -6.00 26.20
N SER A 311 -1.68 -5.31 25.12
CA SER A 311 -1.60 -5.94 23.80
C SER A 311 -0.55 -7.06 23.74
N ILE A 312 0.65 -6.84 24.30
CA ILE A 312 1.71 -7.86 24.26
C ILE A 312 1.37 -9.06 25.15
N LEU A 313 0.69 -8.85 26.28
CA LEU A 313 0.22 -9.94 27.14
C LEU A 313 -0.85 -10.79 26.45
N LYS A 314 -1.75 -10.16 25.70
CA LYS A 314 -2.75 -10.84 24.88
C LYS A 314 -2.10 -11.69 23.79
N LEU A 315 -1.09 -11.16 23.08
CA LEU A 315 -0.38 -11.88 22.01
C LEU A 315 0.35 -13.16 22.51
N PHE A 316 0.78 -13.18 23.77
CA PHE A 316 1.44 -14.35 24.38
C PHE A 316 0.52 -15.18 25.29
N GLU A 317 -0.78 -14.86 25.31
CA GLU A 317 -1.81 -15.55 26.10
C GLU A 317 -1.47 -15.61 27.61
N ILE A 318 -0.90 -14.51 28.13
CA ILE A 318 -0.57 -14.41 29.57
C ILE A 318 -1.84 -14.07 30.34
N ASN A 319 -2.28 -14.97 31.23
CA ASN A 319 -3.42 -14.73 32.10
C ASN A 319 -3.11 -13.61 33.10
N SER A 320 -3.65 -12.42 32.86
CA SER A 320 -3.50 -11.27 33.75
C SER A 320 -4.72 -10.35 33.64
N LYS A 321 -4.99 -9.59 34.70
CA LYS A 321 -6.03 -8.56 34.66
C LYS A 321 -5.62 -7.48 33.66
N GLU A 322 -6.53 -7.14 32.75
CA GLU A 322 -6.36 -6.02 31.85
C GLU A 322 -6.45 -4.70 32.63
N LEU A 323 -5.51 -3.80 32.39
CA LEU A 323 -5.49 -2.48 33.01
C LEU A 323 -6.26 -1.50 32.12
N SER A 324 -7.16 -0.69 32.68
CA SER A 324 -7.84 0.34 31.91
C SER A 324 -6.89 1.47 31.53
N PHE A 325 -7.03 1.94 30.29
CA PHE A 325 -6.34 3.11 29.78
C PHE A 325 -7.33 4.05 29.08
N ASN A 326 -7.01 5.34 29.07
CA ASN A 326 -7.74 6.37 28.33
C ASN A 326 -6.98 6.67 27.04
N TYR A 327 -7.62 6.47 25.88
CA TYR A 327 -7.01 6.76 24.58
C TYR A 327 -7.18 8.23 24.14
N THR A 328 -7.97 9.01 24.87
CA THR A 328 -8.20 10.45 24.68
C THR A 328 -7.82 11.27 25.93
N PRO A 329 -6.60 11.12 26.49
CA PRO A 329 -6.18 11.96 27.61
C PRO A 329 -6.08 13.42 27.15
N ASN A 330 -6.39 14.33 28.07
CA ASN A 330 -6.29 15.77 27.86
C ASN A 330 -5.42 16.38 28.97
N PHE A 331 -4.57 17.34 28.61
CA PHE A 331 -3.78 18.11 29.57
C PHE A 331 -3.54 19.52 29.03
N GLY A 332 -4.33 20.48 29.53
CA GLY A 332 -4.29 21.87 29.08
C GLY A 332 -4.48 22.02 27.56
N GLU A 333 -3.79 23.00 26.99
CA GLU A 333 -3.73 23.22 25.53
C GLU A 333 -2.66 22.34 24.85
N GLU A 334 -1.76 21.74 25.63
CA GLU A 334 -0.60 20.99 25.12
C GLU A 334 -0.96 19.59 24.62
N LEU A 335 -1.92 18.93 25.28
CA LEU A 335 -2.40 17.59 24.95
C LEU A 335 -3.93 17.62 24.81
N LYS A 336 -4.43 17.33 23.60
CA LYS A 336 -5.86 17.26 23.31
C LYS A 336 -6.20 15.95 22.62
N GLU A 337 -7.24 15.28 23.12
CA GLU A 337 -7.77 14.04 22.55
C GLU A 337 -6.71 12.94 22.31
N GLY A 338 -5.70 12.85 23.20
CA GLY A 338 -4.61 11.88 23.07
C GLY A 338 -3.49 12.27 22.10
N ILE A 339 -3.44 13.53 21.68
CA ILE A 339 -2.49 14.04 20.69
C ILE A 339 -1.74 15.23 21.29
N LEU A 340 -0.41 15.10 21.39
CA LEU A 340 0.45 16.18 21.87
C LEU A 340 0.60 17.22 20.76
N LYS A 341 0.11 18.45 21.01
CA LYS A 341 0.14 19.58 20.07
C LYS A 341 1.35 20.50 20.30
N LYS A 342 1.92 20.52 21.50
CA LYS A 342 3.13 21.29 21.82
C LYS A 342 4.39 20.51 21.46
N GLU A 343 5.26 21.13 20.67
CA GLU A 343 6.55 20.57 20.28
C GLU A 343 7.64 20.97 21.30
N GLU A 344 7.95 22.25 21.43
CA GLU A 344 9.05 22.66 22.31
C GLU A 344 8.62 22.84 23.77
N PHE A 345 9.43 22.31 24.69
CA PHE A 345 9.30 22.50 26.13
C PHE A 345 10.54 23.19 26.70
N GLU A 346 10.33 24.14 27.61
CA GLU A 346 11.41 24.87 28.27
C GLU A 346 12.27 23.92 29.11
N GLY A 347 13.60 24.06 29.04
CA GLY A 347 14.55 23.15 29.71
C GLY A 347 14.86 21.85 28.94
N TYR A 348 14.15 21.56 27.85
CA TYR A 348 14.33 20.33 27.05
C TYR A 348 14.98 20.61 25.69
N ALA A 349 15.72 19.63 25.16
CA ALA A 349 16.28 19.63 23.80
C ALA A 349 15.48 18.74 22.84
N SER A 350 14.73 17.77 23.36
CA SER A 350 13.78 16.94 22.62
C SER A 350 12.51 17.72 22.22
N LEU A 351 11.98 17.43 21.03
CA LEU A 351 10.74 18.06 20.54
C LEU A 351 9.45 17.35 20.96
N PHE A 352 9.45 16.11 21.47
CA PHE A 352 8.29 15.32 21.94
C PHE A 352 7.06 15.14 21.00
N ALA A 353 6.91 15.98 19.97
CA ALA A 353 5.98 16.00 18.86
C ALA A 353 6.66 16.70 17.67
N HIS A 354 6.25 16.41 16.44
CA HIS A 354 6.76 17.05 15.22
C HIS A 354 5.68 17.81 14.44
N GLY A 355 4.48 17.91 15.00
CA GLY A 355 3.31 18.43 14.31
C GLY A 355 2.81 17.52 13.18
N GLU A 356 1.67 17.91 12.62
CA GLU A 356 1.08 17.18 11.50
C GLU A 356 1.82 17.49 10.20
N PRO A 357 2.32 16.48 9.46
CA PRO A 357 2.86 16.70 8.12
C PRO A 357 1.79 17.28 7.20
N ASP A 358 2.21 18.06 6.21
CA ASP A 358 1.31 18.59 5.19
C ASP A 358 0.60 17.42 4.49
N SER A 359 -0.73 17.37 4.65
CA SER A 359 -1.57 16.36 4.03
C SER A 359 -2.19 16.90 2.74
N PRO A 360 -2.18 16.13 1.64
CA PRO A 360 -2.86 16.55 0.41
C PRO A 360 -4.35 16.86 0.62
N PHE A 361 -4.97 16.33 1.68
CA PHE A 361 -6.40 16.50 1.97
C PHE A 361 -6.71 17.48 3.10
N LYS A 362 -5.70 18.17 3.66
CA LYS A 362 -5.93 19.26 4.62
C LYS A 362 -6.79 20.37 4.00
N ASP A 363 -6.62 20.56 2.69
CA ASP A 363 -7.25 21.62 1.90
C ASP A 363 -8.02 21.02 0.70
N LEU A 364 -9.19 20.43 0.97
CA LEU A 364 -10.11 19.88 -0.05
C LEU A 364 -10.34 20.84 -1.23
N GLU A 365 -10.31 22.14 -0.96
CA GLU A 365 -10.42 23.20 -1.95
C GLU A 365 -9.40 23.06 -3.09
N TYR A 366 -8.13 22.73 -2.81
CA TYR A 366 -7.13 22.59 -3.88
C TYR A 366 -7.38 21.39 -4.78
N TYR A 367 -7.92 20.30 -4.25
CA TYR A 367 -8.33 19.17 -5.07
C TYR A 367 -9.48 19.59 -6.00
N VAL A 368 -10.53 20.21 -5.45
CA VAL A 368 -11.68 20.71 -6.24
C VAL A 368 -11.21 21.72 -7.29
N PHE A 369 -10.31 22.64 -6.94
CA PHE A 369 -9.73 23.60 -7.88
C PHE A 369 -8.86 22.94 -8.96
N SER A 370 -8.09 21.91 -8.62
CA SER A 370 -7.28 21.18 -9.61
C SER A 370 -8.16 20.48 -10.64
N GLU A 371 -9.29 19.91 -10.21
CA GLU A 371 -10.28 19.28 -11.07
C GLU A 371 -11.03 20.32 -11.92
N LEU A 372 -11.44 21.45 -11.35
CA LEU A 372 -12.03 22.57 -12.09
C LEU A 372 -11.07 23.10 -13.17
N ARG A 373 -9.78 23.19 -12.87
CA ARG A 373 -8.75 23.55 -13.88
C ARG A 373 -8.67 22.51 -14.99
N GLY A 374 -8.69 21.23 -14.65
CA GLY A 374 -8.77 20.14 -15.63
C GLY A 374 -9.96 20.31 -16.57
N GLN A 375 -11.14 20.62 -16.01
CA GLN A 375 -12.36 20.89 -16.79
C GLN A 375 -12.24 22.12 -17.69
N VAL A 376 -11.60 23.20 -17.23
CA VAL A 376 -11.35 24.40 -18.05
C VAL A 376 -10.41 24.08 -19.23
N ILE A 377 -9.38 23.25 -19.00
CA ILE A 377 -8.49 22.81 -20.09
C ILE A 377 -9.27 21.96 -21.09
N ASP A 378 -10.05 20.99 -20.61
CA ASP A 378 -10.90 20.15 -21.47
C ASP A 378 -11.89 20.99 -22.30
N GLU A 379 -12.45 22.06 -21.73
CA GLU A 379 -13.32 23.02 -22.43
C GLU A 379 -12.58 23.79 -23.53
N LEU A 380 -11.39 24.33 -23.23
CA LEU A 380 -10.55 24.99 -24.24
C LEU A 380 -10.23 24.02 -25.38
N MET A 381 -9.93 22.76 -25.04
CA MET A 381 -9.66 21.74 -26.04
C MET A 381 -10.91 21.36 -26.84
N SER A 382 -12.09 21.30 -26.23
CA SER A 382 -13.37 21.08 -26.92
C SER A 382 -13.61 22.14 -28.01
N ARG A 383 -13.37 23.43 -27.70
CA ARG A 383 -13.49 24.53 -28.66
C ARG A 383 -12.48 24.44 -29.81
N VAL A 384 -11.24 24.05 -29.51
CA VAL A 384 -10.21 23.82 -30.52
C VAL A 384 -10.61 22.65 -31.43
N ASN A 385 -11.07 21.55 -30.85
CA ASN A 385 -11.42 20.32 -31.57
C ASN A 385 -12.66 20.50 -32.44
N LYS A 386 -13.64 21.33 -32.02
CA LYS A 386 -14.78 21.70 -32.88
C LYS A 386 -14.34 22.35 -34.20
N LYS A 387 -13.31 23.20 -34.17
CA LYS A 387 -12.74 23.82 -35.39
C LYS A 387 -11.93 22.85 -36.25
N LEU A 388 -11.59 21.67 -35.72
CA LEU A 388 -10.85 20.61 -36.41
C LEU A 388 -11.77 19.48 -36.92
N SER A 389 -13.08 19.60 -36.73
CA SER A 389 -14.06 18.76 -37.42
C SER A 389 -14.26 19.30 -38.84
N PHE A 390 -13.94 18.48 -39.84
CA PHE A 390 -13.97 18.90 -41.25
C PHE A 390 -15.35 18.70 -41.90
N ILE A 391 -16.24 17.93 -41.26
CA ILE A 391 -17.55 17.56 -41.83
C ILE A 391 -18.62 17.62 -40.73
N ASP A 392 -19.62 18.50 -40.91
CA ASP A 392 -20.74 18.64 -39.97
C ASP A 392 -21.88 17.66 -40.32
N VAL A 393 -22.02 16.61 -39.52
CA VAL A 393 -23.08 15.61 -39.64
C VAL A 393 -24.49 16.23 -39.57
N THR A 394 -24.66 17.34 -38.84
CA THR A 394 -25.97 17.99 -38.69
C THR A 394 -26.44 18.66 -39.98
N GLU A 395 -25.52 18.99 -40.89
CA GLU A 395 -25.87 19.53 -42.20
C GLU A 395 -26.58 18.48 -43.07
N ALA A 396 -26.01 17.27 -43.17
CA ALA A 396 -26.62 16.16 -43.91
C ALA A 396 -28.01 15.79 -43.36
N GLN A 397 -28.18 15.79 -42.04
CA GLN A 397 -29.48 15.56 -41.40
C GLN A 397 -30.49 16.68 -41.73
N ARG A 398 -30.06 17.96 -41.66
CA ARG A 398 -30.91 19.11 -42.02
C ARG A 398 -31.33 19.09 -43.49
N GLU A 399 -30.43 18.72 -44.39
CA GLU A 399 -30.74 18.57 -45.82
C GLU A 399 -31.78 17.48 -46.06
N TRP A 400 -31.65 16.34 -45.38
CA TRP A 400 -32.66 15.28 -45.41
C TRP A 400 -34.03 15.78 -44.94
N PHE A 401 -34.10 16.49 -43.79
CA PHE A 401 -35.35 17.06 -43.29
C PHE A 401 -35.97 18.09 -44.24
N LYS A 402 -35.17 18.95 -44.87
CA LYS A 402 -35.66 19.91 -45.87
C LYS A 402 -36.26 19.20 -47.08
N LYS A 403 -35.61 18.14 -47.55
CA LYS A 403 -36.08 17.33 -48.69
C LYS A 403 -37.39 16.62 -48.35
N ASP A 404 -37.44 15.92 -47.23
CA ASP A 404 -38.62 15.22 -46.73
C ASP A 404 -39.81 16.18 -46.53
N PHE A 405 -39.58 17.34 -45.91
CA PHE A 405 -40.61 18.36 -45.73
C PHE A 405 -41.12 18.92 -47.07
N LYS A 406 -40.22 19.19 -48.02
CA LYS A 406 -40.59 19.69 -49.35
C LYS A 406 -41.42 18.67 -50.13
N GLU A 407 -41.01 17.40 -50.12
CA GLU A 407 -41.77 16.32 -50.75
C GLU A 407 -43.14 16.11 -50.10
N GLY A 408 -43.23 16.22 -48.77
CA GLY A 408 -44.49 16.17 -48.03
C GLY A 408 -45.41 17.36 -48.35
N LEU A 409 -44.87 18.57 -48.42
CA LEU A 409 -45.61 19.78 -48.79
C LEU A 409 -46.12 19.70 -50.24
N GLU A 410 -45.29 19.27 -51.18
CA GLU A 410 -45.69 19.08 -52.58
C GLU A 410 -46.77 18.01 -52.74
N HIS A 411 -46.73 16.95 -51.93
CA HIS A 411 -47.79 15.94 -51.90
C HIS A 411 -49.11 16.54 -51.37
N TYR A 412 -49.06 17.23 -50.23
CA TYR A 412 -50.22 17.92 -49.66
C TYR A 412 -50.86 18.93 -50.62
N LEU A 413 -50.04 19.73 -51.30
CA LEU A 413 -50.52 20.69 -52.30
C LEU A 413 -51.19 20.02 -53.51
N LYS A 414 -50.85 18.77 -53.83
CA LYS A 414 -51.40 18.02 -54.99
C LYS A 414 -52.62 17.17 -54.62
N THR A 415 -52.67 16.59 -53.43
CA THR A 415 -53.70 15.61 -53.03
C THR A 415 -54.66 16.14 -51.98
N GLY A 416 -54.33 17.23 -51.28
CA GLY A 416 -55.07 17.72 -50.12
C GLY A 416 -54.83 16.91 -48.83
N GLU A 417 -54.00 15.86 -48.90
CA GLU A 417 -53.72 14.94 -47.80
C GLU A 417 -52.24 15.02 -47.39
N PHE A 418 -51.98 14.94 -46.08
CA PHE A 418 -50.61 14.92 -45.56
C PHE A 418 -50.00 13.54 -45.85
N ARG A 419 -48.83 13.51 -46.49
CA ARG A 419 -48.06 12.27 -46.72
C ARG A 419 -47.61 11.70 -45.37
N GLU A 420 -47.99 10.46 -45.06
CA GLU A 420 -47.41 9.75 -43.92
C GLU A 420 -45.89 9.66 -44.08
N ARG A 421 -45.17 10.02 -43.01
CA ARG A 421 -43.71 10.11 -43.02
C ARG A 421 -43.14 8.69 -43.08
N SER A 422 -42.60 8.28 -44.22
CA SER A 422 -41.97 6.96 -44.37
C SER A 422 -40.61 6.92 -43.67
N VAL A 423 -40.25 5.76 -43.09
CA VAL A 423 -38.90 5.52 -42.57
C VAL A 423 -37.88 5.71 -43.69
N GLY A 424 -36.92 6.60 -43.46
CA GLY A 424 -35.87 6.95 -44.42
C GLY A 424 -34.49 6.96 -43.77
N THR A 425 -33.45 6.94 -44.60
CA THR A 425 -32.06 6.98 -44.13
C THR A 425 -31.29 8.10 -44.80
N TRP A 426 -30.28 8.61 -44.09
CA TRP A 426 -29.33 9.58 -44.60
C TRP A 426 -27.91 9.18 -44.19
N PHE A 427 -26.93 9.50 -45.03
CA PHE A 427 -25.54 9.17 -44.79
C PHE A 427 -24.69 10.44 -44.79
N SER A 428 -23.78 10.54 -43.82
CA SER A 428 -22.75 11.56 -43.76
C SER A 428 -21.38 10.91 -43.58
N PRO A 429 -20.38 11.20 -44.42
CA PRO A 429 -18.99 10.93 -44.04
C PRO A 429 -18.63 11.70 -42.77
N THR A 430 -17.66 11.22 -42.00
CA THR A 430 -17.14 11.90 -40.80
C THR A 430 -15.62 11.94 -40.85
N ALA A 431 -15.04 13.13 -40.65
CA ALA A 431 -13.60 13.33 -40.56
C ALA A 431 -13.31 14.35 -39.46
N ASP A 432 -12.79 13.85 -38.33
CA ASP A 432 -12.57 14.66 -37.13
C ASP A 432 -11.09 14.60 -36.72
N GLY A 433 -10.45 15.77 -36.60
CA GLY A 433 -9.18 15.93 -35.91
C GLY A 433 -9.40 16.37 -34.47
N ASN A 434 -8.65 15.80 -33.53
CA ASN A 434 -8.67 16.26 -32.14
C ASN A 434 -7.24 16.45 -31.63
N VAL A 435 -7.03 17.50 -30.87
CA VAL A 435 -5.87 17.71 -30.00
C VAL A 435 -6.29 17.37 -28.58
N ILE A 436 -5.39 16.71 -27.86
CA ILE A 436 -5.59 16.29 -26.47
C ILE A 436 -4.61 17.06 -25.63
N LEU A 437 -5.11 17.75 -24.62
CA LEU A 437 -4.32 18.34 -23.55
C LEU A 437 -5.12 18.13 -22.27
N SER A 438 -4.58 17.41 -21.29
CA SER A 438 -5.26 17.18 -20.02
C SER A 438 -4.27 17.12 -18.85
N ARG A 439 -4.76 17.48 -17.67
CA ARG A 439 -4.07 17.34 -16.39
C ARG A 439 -5.04 16.69 -15.42
N ASP A 440 -4.85 15.39 -15.20
CA ASP A 440 -5.72 14.60 -14.33
C ASP A 440 -5.01 14.28 -13.01
N VAL A 441 -5.69 14.47 -11.87
CA VAL A 441 -5.23 13.95 -10.57
C VAL A 441 -5.79 12.53 -10.41
N VAL A 442 -4.89 11.56 -10.35
CA VAL A 442 -5.21 10.14 -10.21
C VAL A 442 -5.07 9.77 -8.74
N MET A 443 -6.14 9.20 -8.17
CA MET A 443 -6.21 8.73 -6.79
C MET A 443 -6.24 7.19 -6.75
N GLY A 444 -5.54 6.64 -5.77
CA GLY A 444 -5.35 5.21 -5.57
C GLY A 444 -4.05 4.70 -6.21
N SER A 445 -3.55 3.59 -5.68
CA SER A 445 -2.39 2.88 -6.21
C SER A 445 -2.73 2.22 -7.55
N GLN A 446 -2.61 2.96 -8.65
CA GLN A 446 -2.67 2.36 -9.99
C GLN A 446 -1.41 1.48 -10.16
N GLY A 447 -1.59 0.16 -10.15
CA GLY A 447 -0.56 -0.78 -10.60
C GLY A 447 0.60 -1.06 -9.64
N GLN A 448 0.35 -1.21 -8.33
CA GLN A 448 1.36 -1.48 -7.29
C GLN A 448 2.45 -0.38 -7.18
N ASN A 449 2.14 0.85 -7.56
CA ASN A 449 2.96 2.00 -7.18
C ASN A 449 2.42 2.50 -5.82
N ASP A 450 3.31 2.69 -4.84
CA ASP A 450 2.95 3.04 -3.45
C ASP A 450 2.34 4.46 -3.30
N ASN A 451 2.28 5.22 -4.39
CA ASN A 451 1.78 6.59 -4.39
C ASN A 451 0.26 6.61 -4.49
N LEU A 452 -0.41 6.99 -3.40
CA LEU A 452 -1.87 7.15 -3.30
C LEU A 452 -2.42 8.28 -4.19
N VAL A 453 -1.61 9.28 -4.53
CA VAL A 453 -2.02 10.42 -5.38
C VAL A 453 -0.94 10.73 -6.40
N GLN A 454 -1.33 10.87 -7.66
CA GLN A 454 -0.45 11.17 -8.78
C GLN A 454 -1.07 12.22 -9.70
N ILE A 455 -0.24 12.96 -10.43
CA ILE A 455 -0.69 13.85 -11.51
C ILE A 455 -0.27 13.27 -12.86
N ALA A 456 -1.20 13.21 -13.80
CA ALA A 456 -0.97 12.77 -15.17
C ALA A 456 -1.18 13.96 -16.12
N ASP A 457 -0.07 14.50 -16.63
CA ASP A 457 -0.08 15.51 -17.69
C ASP A 457 -0.04 14.80 -19.04
N THR A 458 -1.08 14.95 -19.86
CA THR A 458 -1.18 14.30 -21.18
C THR A 458 -1.30 15.31 -22.30
N ILE A 459 -0.52 15.13 -23.36
CA ILE A 459 -0.65 15.84 -24.63
C ILE A 459 -0.70 14.85 -25.79
N GLY A 460 -1.53 15.09 -26.79
CA GLY A 460 -1.65 14.20 -27.93
C GLY A 460 -2.49 14.76 -29.07
N ALA A 461 -2.66 13.92 -30.08
CA ALA A 461 -3.58 14.19 -31.18
C ALA A 461 -4.26 12.89 -31.61
N SER A 462 -5.48 13.00 -32.11
CA SER A 462 -6.19 11.91 -32.78
C SER A 462 -6.83 12.37 -34.07
N VAL A 463 -6.99 11.43 -34.99
CA VAL A 463 -7.72 11.61 -36.25
C VAL A 463 -8.68 10.45 -36.38
N SER A 464 -9.96 10.72 -36.61
CA SER A 464 -10.98 9.71 -36.86
C SER A 464 -11.64 9.92 -38.21
N LEU A 465 -11.73 8.85 -39.00
CA LEU A 465 -12.37 8.83 -40.32
C LEU A 465 -13.46 7.78 -40.33
N GLY A 466 -14.63 8.10 -40.86
CA GLY A 466 -15.77 7.19 -40.79
C GLY A 466 -16.99 7.65 -41.58
N GLY A 467 -18.13 7.03 -41.26
CA GLY A 467 -19.43 7.37 -41.79
C GLY A 467 -20.52 7.22 -40.73
N HIS A 468 -21.54 8.05 -40.83
CA HIS A 468 -22.72 8.11 -39.99
C HIS A 468 -23.95 7.86 -40.85
N LEU A 469 -24.70 6.80 -40.57
CA LEU A 469 -25.99 6.48 -41.18
C LEU A 469 -27.09 6.76 -40.15
N GLY A 470 -27.90 7.80 -40.38
CA GLY A 470 -29.08 8.10 -39.57
C GLY A 470 -30.33 7.45 -40.15
N ILE A 471 -31.23 7.00 -39.27
CA ILE A 471 -32.53 6.41 -39.60
C ILE A 471 -33.61 7.30 -38.97
N GLU A 472 -34.41 7.92 -39.82
CA GLU A 472 -35.42 8.93 -39.46
C GLU A 472 -36.81 8.48 -39.95
N GLY A 473 -37.87 9.15 -39.47
CA GLY A 473 -39.24 8.80 -39.86
C GLY A 473 -39.79 7.54 -39.16
N LEU A 474 -39.17 7.13 -38.05
CA LEU A 474 -39.75 6.18 -37.10
C LEU A 474 -40.92 6.84 -36.34
N ASP A 475 -41.73 6.03 -35.65
CA ASP A 475 -42.83 6.53 -34.80
C ASP A 475 -42.37 7.67 -33.88
N PRO A 476 -43.26 8.63 -33.53
CA PRO A 476 -42.90 9.77 -32.71
C PRO A 476 -42.12 9.38 -31.45
N GLY A 477 -40.93 9.96 -31.29
CA GLY A 477 -40.02 9.70 -30.17
C GLY A 477 -38.90 8.71 -30.48
N TYR A 478 -39.02 7.84 -31.50
CA TYR A 478 -37.95 6.91 -31.87
C TYR A 478 -36.90 7.58 -32.76
N GLY A 479 -35.63 7.23 -32.54
CA GLY A 479 -34.52 7.61 -33.40
C GLY A 479 -33.44 6.53 -33.39
N ALA A 480 -32.83 6.27 -34.54
CA ALA A 480 -31.78 5.26 -34.65
C ALA A 480 -30.63 5.72 -35.55
N TYR A 481 -29.42 5.29 -35.25
CA TYR A 481 -28.27 5.50 -36.13
C TYR A 481 -27.22 4.42 -35.99
N ILE A 482 -26.40 4.29 -37.02
CA ILE A 482 -25.21 3.44 -37.07
C ILE A 482 -24.02 4.31 -37.48
N LYS A 483 -22.93 4.24 -36.73
CA LYS A 483 -21.67 4.92 -37.01
C LYS A 483 -20.55 3.89 -37.13
N GLY A 484 -19.73 4.00 -38.18
CA GLY A 484 -18.49 3.24 -38.32
C GLY A 484 -17.32 4.20 -38.49
N ASP A 485 -16.29 4.10 -37.66
CA ASP A 485 -15.11 4.97 -37.75
C ASP A 485 -13.81 4.22 -37.43
N VAL A 486 -12.70 4.73 -37.95
CA VAL A 486 -11.33 4.31 -37.63
C VAL A 486 -10.62 5.50 -37.02
N SER A 487 -10.20 5.35 -35.76
CA SER A 487 -9.46 6.39 -35.04
C SER A 487 -7.99 6.03 -34.91
N PHE A 488 -7.10 6.95 -35.26
CA PHE A 488 -5.68 6.92 -34.94
C PHE A 488 -5.42 7.89 -33.79
N LEU A 489 -4.73 7.46 -32.75
CA LEU A 489 -4.43 8.26 -31.55
C LEU A 489 -2.94 8.17 -31.24
N LYS A 490 -2.33 9.30 -30.88
CA LYS A 490 -0.97 9.35 -30.35
C LYS A 490 -0.89 10.32 -29.17
N THR A 491 -0.52 9.80 -28.00
CA THR A 491 -0.41 10.58 -26.75
C THR A 491 0.95 10.43 -26.09
N TYR A 492 1.32 11.46 -25.33
CA TYR A 492 2.48 11.55 -24.49
C TYR A 492 2.01 11.95 -23.09
N THR A 493 2.27 11.09 -22.10
CA THR A 493 1.83 11.30 -20.71
C THR A 493 3.04 11.32 -19.79
N HIS A 494 3.11 12.33 -18.92
CA HIS A 494 4.06 12.41 -17.81
C HIS A 494 3.31 12.19 -16.50
N MET A 495 3.58 11.09 -15.82
CA MET A 495 3.00 10.79 -14.51
C MET A 495 4.00 11.11 -13.41
N ARG A 496 3.54 11.82 -12.38
CA ARG A 496 4.36 12.24 -11.25
C ARG A 496 3.64 11.95 -9.93
N PRO A 497 4.32 11.39 -8.92
CA PRO A 497 3.75 11.27 -7.60
C PRO A 497 3.61 12.65 -6.96
N LEU A 498 2.49 12.88 -6.26
CA LEU A 498 2.28 14.11 -5.51
C LEU A 498 2.54 13.85 -4.03
N LYS A 499 3.44 14.63 -3.44
CA LYS A 499 3.59 14.67 -1.98
C LYS A 499 2.51 15.54 -1.34
N ASP A 500 2.11 16.61 -2.03
CA ASP A 500 1.09 17.56 -1.63
C ASP A 500 0.26 18.01 -2.87
N LEU A 501 -1.06 18.16 -2.71
CA LEU A 501 -1.95 18.69 -3.75
C LEU A 501 -1.66 20.17 -4.08
N LYS A 502 -1.06 20.94 -3.16
CA LYS A 502 -0.57 22.29 -3.46
C LYS A 502 0.54 22.29 -4.52
N GLU A 503 1.34 21.23 -4.59
CA GLU A 503 2.37 21.05 -5.60
C GLU A 503 1.75 20.87 -7.00
N ALA A 504 0.60 20.19 -7.10
CA ALA A 504 -0.17 20.10 -8.34
C ALA A 504 -0.61 21.48 -8.86
N MET A 505 -0.93 22.40 -7.93
CA MET A 505 -1.34 23.77 -8.23
C MET A 505 -0.17 24.69 -8.61
N LYS A 506 1.01 24.49 -7.99
CA LYS A 506 2.25 25.24 -8.28
C LYS A 506 2.99 24.72 -9.51
N SER A 507 2.70 23.50 -9.96
CA SER A 507 3.37 22.90 -11.12
C SER A 507 3.13 23.71 -12.40
N PRO A 508 4.18 24.25 -13.04
CA PRO A 508 4.03 25.14 -14.17
C PRO A 508 3.42 24.42 -15.38
N TYR A 509 2.58 25.14 -16.14
CA TYR A 509 1.94 24.64 -17.36
C TYR A 509 2.94 24.23 -18.45
N SER A 510 4.16 24.76 -18.42
CA SER A 510 5.25 24.34 -19.31
C SER A 510 5.56 22.83 -19.20
N LYS A 511 5.33 22.22 -18.02
CA LYS A 511 5.50 20.77 -17.82
C LYS A 511 4.42 19.93 -18.49
N MET A 512 3.27 20.52 -18.87
CA MET A 512 2.25 19.82 -19.66
C MET A 512 2.69 19.58 -21.11
N LEU A 513 3.70 20.32 -21.59
CA LEU A 513 4.26 20.14 -22.92
C LEU A 513 5.28 19.00 -22.93
N VAL A 514 4.80 17.78 -22.64
CA VAL A 514 5.60 16.56 -22.46
C VAL A 514 6.56 16.29 -23.62
N ASN A 515 6.23 16.74 -24.84
CA ASN A 515 7.11 16.65 -26.01
C ASN A 515 8.45 17.37 -25.83
N PHE A 516 8.47 18.55 -25.19
CA PHE A 516 9.73 19.24 -24.90
C PHE A 516 10.52 18.48 -23.83
N SER A 517 9.86 17.97 -22.80
CA SER A 517 10.50 17.13 -21.77
C SER A 517 11.13 15.87 -22.40
N LYS A 518 10.43 15.23 -23.35
CA LYS A 518 10.97 14.09 -24.12
C LYS A 518 12.22 14.48 -24.92
N MET A 519 12.19 15.60 -25.65
CA MET A 519 13.33 16.06 -26.44
C MET A 519 14.53 16.42 -25.56
N ALA A 520 14.29 17.08 -24.43
CA ALA A 520 15.30 17.41 -23.44
C ALA A 520 15.87 16.15 -22.77
N LEU A 521 15.03 15.17 -22.43
CA LEU A 521 15.44 13.88 -21.89
C LEU A 521 16.37 13.16 -22.88
N LYS A 522 15.98 13.06 -24.15
CA LYS A 522 16.81 12.49 -25.22
C LYS A 522 18.17 13.17 -25.31
N LYS A 523 18.21 14.51 -25.33
CA LYS A 523 19.46 15.28 -25.43
C LYS A 523 20.38 15.01 -24.23
N ASN A 524 19.83 15.04 -23.02
CA ASN A 524 20.61 14.78 -21.81
C ASN A 524 21.09 13.32 -21.71
N LEU A 525 20.35 12.35 -22.25
CA LEU A 525 20.81 10.96 -22.34
C LEU A 525 21.98 10.79 -23.33
N PHE A 526 21.96 11.47 -24.48
CA PHE A 526 23.12 11.50 -25.37
C PHE A 526 24.33 12.14 -24.68
N ASN A 527 24.13 13.30 -24.05
CA ASN A 527 25.20 13.95 -23.29
C ASN A 527 25.75 13.05 -22.17
N LEU A 528 24.90 12.30 -21.46
CA LEU A 528 25.33 11.39 -20.40
C LEU A 528 26.17 10.21 -20.93
N SER A 529 25.83 9.72 -22.12
CA SER A 529 26.60 8.70 -22.84
C SER A 529 27.99 9.23 -23.25
N ASP A 530 28.03 10.46 -23.76
CA ASP A 530 29.27 11.07 -24.26
C ASP A 530 30.15 11.68 -23.15
N ALA A 531 29.59 11.94 -21.95
CA ALA A 531 30.30 12.53 -20.81
C ALA A 531 31.47 11.66 -20.32
N LYS A 532 32.61 12.32 -20.14
CA LYS A 532 33.88 11.70 -19.69
C LYS A 532 34.26 12.09 -18.26
N ASP A 533 33.83 13.25 -17.78
CA ASP A 533 34.11 13.76 -16.43
C ASP A 533 32.98 13.46 -15.44
N GLU A 534 33.32 13.23 -14.17
CA GLU A 534 32.38 12.94 -13.09
C GLU A 534 31.54 14.17 -12.72
N ASN A 535 32.11 15.38 -12.80
CA ASN A 535 31.37 16.62 -12.53
C ASN A 535 30.34 16.92 -13.63
N GLU A 536 30.72 16.74 -14.90
CA GLU A 536 29.81 16.85 -16.05
C GLU A 536 28.65 15.84 -15.92
N ARG A 537 28.95 14.58 -15.54
CA ARG A 537 27.92 13.57 -15.28
C ARG A 537 26.99 13.98 -14.15
N LYS A 538 27.50 14.51 -13.03
CA LYS A 538 26.68 15.01 -11.90
C LYS A 538 25.73 16.13 -12.35
N GLU A 539 26.20 17.06 -13.16
CA GLU A 539 25.36 18.13 -13.71
C GLU A 539 24.25 17.57 -14.62
N ILE A 540 24.59 16.61 -15.48
CA ILE A 540 23.61 15.95 -16.36
C ILE A 540 22.60 15.14 -15.54
N PHE A 541 23.01 14.45 -14.47
CA PHE A 541 22.10 13.76 -13.56
C PHE A 541 21.11 14.73 -12.91
N ASN A 542 21.56 15.91 -12.46
CA ASN A 542 20.66 16.93 -11.92
C ASN A 542 19.67 17.45 -12.98
N LYS A 543 20.11 17.60 -14.24
CA LYS A 543 19.22 17.94 -15.36
C LYS A 543 18.20 16.84 -15.65
N LEU A 544 18.60 15.57 -15.56
CA LEU A 544 17.70 14.42 -15.71
C LEU A 544 16.69 14.34 -14.58
N ASP A 545 17.12 14.56 -13.33
CA ASP A 545 16.26 14.51 -12.14
C ASP A 545 15.17 15.61 -12.21
N ASN A 546 15.47 16.76 -12.83
CA ASN A 546 14.48 17.83 -13.10
C ASN A 546 13.48 17.52 -14.22
N LEU A 547 13.84 16.62 -15.16
CA LEU A 547 13.01 16.25 -16.32
C LEU A 547 12.15 15.01 -16.06
N LEU A 548 12.73 14.01 -15.38
CA LEU A 548 12.09 12.76 -14.99
C LEU A 548 12.66 12.32 -13.63
N GLY A 549 12.01 12.76 -12.55
CA GLY A 549 12.39 12.47 -11.17
C GLY A 549 12.23 11.00 -10.81
N VAL A 550 12.82 10.56 -9.69
CA VAL A 550 12.65 9.18 -9.19
C VAL A 550 11.18 8.94 -8.83
N GLY A 551 10.61 7.84 -9.31
CA GLY A 551 9.19 7.54 -9.18
C GLY A 551 8.30 8.15 -10.27
N GLU A 552 8.86 8.93 -11.21
CA GLU A 552 8.12 9.48 -12.36
C GLU A 552 8.17 8.58 -13.59
N SER A 553 7.15 8.72 -14.44
CA SER A 553 6.99 7.95 -15.66
C SER A 553 6.73 8.83 -16.89
N LEU A 554 7.39 8.51 -18.00
CA LEU A 554 7.06 9.01 -19.34
C LEU A 554 6.45 7.89 -20.17
N ILE A 555 5.24 8.11 -20.68
CA ILE A 555 4.48 7.13 -21.46
C ILE A 555 4.19 7.71 -22.83
N ILE A 556 4.44 6.92 -23.88
CA ILE A 556 4.09 7.24 -25.26
C ILE A 556 3.17 6.14 -25.75
N THR A 557 1.93 6.50 -26.09
CA THR A 557 0.93 5.54 -26.57
C THR A 557 0.54 5.89 -27.99
N THR A 558 0.48 4.90 -28.87
CA THR A 558 -0.05 5.03 -30.24
C THR A 558 -1.08 3.92 -30.44
N SER A 559 -2.30 4.26 -30.85
CA SER A 559 -3.35 3.27 -31.11
C SER A 559 -4.11 3.52 -32.39
N ILE A 560 -4.62 2.43 -32.97
CA ILE A 560 -5.56 2.41 -34.08
C ILE A 560 -6.78 1.62 -33.63
N THR A 561 -7.96 2.21 -33.73
CA THR A 561 -9.22 1.61 -33.25
C THR A 561 -10.32 1.80 -34.29
N PRO A 562 -10.55 0.81 -35.17
CA PRO A 562 -11.79 0.66 -35.92
C PRO A 562 -12.92 0.34 -34.94
N LYS A 563 -14.05 1.02 -35.09
CA LYS A 563 -15.22 0.88 -34.24
C LYS A 563 -16.48 0.94 -35.09
N VAL A 564 -17.45 0.10 -34.75
CA VAL A 564 -18.83 0.20 -35.24
C VAL A 564 -19.74 0.35 -34.03
N PHE A 565 -20.67 1.30 -34.10
CA PHE A 565 -21.58 1.65 -33.02
C PHE A 565 -22.98 1.87 -33.56
N GLY A 566 -23.96 1.16 -33.01
CA GLY A 566 -25.37 1.37 -33.28
C GLY A 566 -26.08 1.86 -32.04
N LYS A 567 -27.05 2.77 -32.21
CA LYS A 567 -27.91 3.25 -31.14
C LYS A 567 -29.35 3.36 -31.62
N LEU A 568 -30.26 2.84 -30.79
CA LEU A 568 -31.70 3.04 -30.86
C LEU A 568 -32.09 3.85 -29.63
N SER A 569 -32.89 4.89 -29.80
CA SER A 569 -33.42 5.70 -28.70
C SER A 569 -34.90 5.96 -28.87
N TYR A 570 -35.61 6.08 -27.74
CA TYR A 570 -37.01 6.46 -27.67
C TYR A 570 -37.20 7.56 -26.64
N THR A 571 -37.78 8.69 -27.05
CA THR A 571 -38.05 9.87 -26.24
C THR A 571 -39.56 9.98 -26.00
N THR A 572 -39.99 9.85 -24.75
CA THR A 572 -41.41 10.00 -24.38
C THR A 572 -41.87 11.46 -24.47
N MET A 573 -43.19 11.70 -24.51
CA MET A 573 -43.75 13.06 -24.41
C MET A 573 -43.35 13.77 -23.11
N SER A 574 -43.11 13.02 -22.03
CA SER A 574 -42.60 13.55 -20.76
C SER A 574 -41.10 13.91 -20.79
N GLY A 575 -40.39 13.65 -21.90
CA GLY A 575 -38.96 13.94 -22.05
C GLY A 575 -38.03 12.87 -21.47
N THR A 576 -38.54 11.65 -21.23
CA THR A 576 -37.71 10.50 -20.81
C THR A 576 -37.13 9.81 -22.05
N ASN A 577 -35.81 9.67 -22.07
CA ASN A 577 -35.06 9.00 -23.13
C ASN A 577 -34.66 7.59 -22.70
N LEU A 578 -35.13 6.59 -23.43
CA LEU A 578 -34.64 5.22 -23.38
C LEU A 578 -33.61 5.03 -24.49
N GLY A 579 -32.48 4.40 -24.19
CA GLY A 579 -31.41 4.13 -25.15
C GLY A 579 -31.01 2.67 -25.11
N LEU A 580 -30.95 2.03 -26.27
CA LEU A 580 -30.27 0.76 -26.49
C LEU A 580 -29.09 1.01 -27.42
N SER A 581 -27.92 0.49 -27.09
CA SER A 581 -26.71 0.67 -27.87
C SER A 581 -25.94 -0.63 -27.99
N ALA A 582 -25.28 -0.81 -29.12
CA ALA A 582 -24.38 -1.92 -29.36
C ALA A 582 -23.09 -1.37 -30.00
N ALA A 583 -21.94 -1.84 -29.55
CA ALA A 583 -20.64 -1.45 -30.09
C ALA A 583 -19.76 -2.67 -30.31
N THR A 584 -18.93 -2.61 -31.34
CA THR A 584 -17.79 -3.49 -31.54
C THR A 584 -16.58 -2.64 -31.90
N ASP A 585 -15.42 -2.97 -31.36
CA ASP A 585 -14.19 -2.24 -31.61
C ASP A 585 -12.98 -3.17 -31.67
N HIS A 586 -11.96 -2.78 -32.44
CA HIS A 586 -10.74 -3.54 -32.64
C HIS A 586 -9.51 -2.68 -32.34
N ILE A 587 -9.08 -2.62 -31.09
CA ILE A 587 -7.91 -1.83 -30.73
C ILE A 587 -6.60 -2.53 -31.12
N ARG A 588 -5.69 -1.78 -31.74
CA ARG A 588 -4.25 -2.11 -31.82
C ARG A 588 -3.46 -0.98 -31.20
N VAL A 589 -2.56 -1.29 -30.28
CA VAL A 589 -1.81 -0.29 -29.52
C VAL A 589 -0.34 -0.67 -29.43
N GLY A 590 0.52 0.33 -29.63
CA GLY A 590 1.94 0.28 -29.33
C GLY A 590 2.26 1.31 -28.25
N ARG A 591 3.00 0.92 -27.22
CA ARG A 591 3.32 1.78 -26.09
C ARG A 591 4.80 1.68 -25.72
N ILE A 592 5.38 2.82 -25.36
CA ILE A 592 6.71 2.90 -24.74
C ILE A 592 6.51 3.56 -23.39
N HIS A 593 6.90 2.87 -22.32
CA HIS A 593 6.84 3.40 -20.96
C HIS A 593 8.24 3.40 -20.36
N ILE A 594 8.71 4.59 -19.97
CA ILE A 594 9.98 4.79 -19.27
C ILE A 594 9.67 5.22 -17.84
N TYR A 595 10.15 4.46 -16.87
CA TYR A 595 10.00 4.73 -15.44
C TYR A 595 11.37 4.90 -14.77
N ARG A 596 11.53 5.93 -13.95
CA ARG A 596 12.76 6.19 -13.21
C ARG A 596 12.73 5.45 -11.86
N GLU A 597 13.25 4.22 -11.83
CA GLU A 597 13.31 3.37 -10.62
C GLU A 597 14.21 4.00 -9.54
N SER A 598 15.37 4.52 -9.94
CA SER A 598 16.31 5.19 -9.04
C SER A 598 17.13 6.24 -9.81
N ARG A 599 17.99 6.98 -9.11
CA ARG A 599 18.90 7.94 -9.75
C ARG A 599 19.77 7.31 -10.85
N ASN A 600 20.05 6.00 -10.74
CA ASN A 600 20.98 5.29 -11.61
C ASN A 600 20.33 4.24 -12.52
N VAL A 601 19.02 4.04 -12.46
CA VAL A 601 18.34 2.98 -13.22
C VAL A 601 17.03 3.49 -13.81
N MET A 602 16.84 3.24 -15.10
CA MET A 602 15.55 3.39 -15.78
C MET A 602 14.98 2.04 -16.19
N GLN A 603 13.68 1.87 -15.97
CA GLN A 603 12.89 0.75 -16.47
C GLN A 603 12.22 1.17 -17.76
N VAL A 604 12.29 0.32 -18.78
CA VAL A 604 11.73 0.61 -20.10
C VAL A 604 10.88 -0.55 -20.55
N TYR A 605 9.61 -0.28 -20.83
CA TYR A 605 8.64 -1.22 -21.36
C TYR A 605 8.34 -0.85 -22.80
N VAL A 606 8.43 -1.83 -23.69
CA VAL A 606 8.00 -1.71 -25.09
C VAL A 606 6.89 -2.71 -25.33
N ASP A 607 5.68 -2.17 -25.41
CA ASP A 607 4.45 -2.94 -25.36
C ASP A 607 3.74 -2.91 -26.71
N LYS A 608 3.19 -4.04 -27.10
CA LYS A 608 2.32 -4.19 -28.26
C LYS A 608 1.10 -4.95 -27.84
N GLY A 609 -0.09 -4.43 -28.13
CA GLY A 609 -1.36 -5.07 -27.79
C GLY A 609 -2.35 -5.01 -28.94
N HIS A 610 -3.24 -5.99 -28.96
CA HIS A 610 -4.43 -5.97 -29.78
C HIS A 610 -5.63 -6.54 -29.00
N GLY A 611 -6.83 -6.08 -29.30
CA GLY A 611 -8.05 -6.54 -28.68
C GLY A 611 -9.26 -6.34 -29.58
N THR A 612 -10.24 -7.20 -29.41
CA THR A 612 -11.58 -7.08 -30.00
C THR A 612 -12.57 -6.99 -28.85
N GLY A 613 -13.26 -5.87 -28.76
CA GLY A 613 -14.29 -5.61 -27.76
C GLY A 613 -15.67 -5.64 -28.38
N TRP A 614 -16.66 -6.05 -27.59
CA TRP A 614 -18.06 -5.82 -27.90
C TRP A 614 -18.79 -5.36 -26.64
N SER A 615 -19.82 -4.53 -26.81
CA SER A 615 -20.66 -4.09 -25.71
C SER A 615 -22.10 -3.87 -26.14
N ILE A 616 -23.02 -4.15 -25.23
CA ILE A 616 -24.44 -3.83 -25.32
C ILE A 616 -24.77 -2.96 -24.11
N GLY A 617 -25.38 -1.81 -24.35
CA GLY A 617 -25.73 -0.84 -23.33
C GLY A 617 -27.22 -0.51 -23.36
N PHE A 618 -27.84 -0.43 -22.20
CA PHE A 618 -29.17 0.11 -22.00
C PHE A 618 -29.10 1.31 -21.06
N ASP A 619 -29.76 2.42 -21.40
CA ASP A 619 -29.80 3.60 -20.55
C ASP A 619 -31.20 4.24 -20.48
N VAL A 620 -31.56 4.72 -19.29
CA VAL A 620 -32.76 5.53 -19.04
C VAL A 620 -32.31 6.88 -18.53
N LYS A 621 -32.72 7.93 -19.23
CA LYS A 621 -32.39 9.32 -18.90
C LYS A 621 -33.67 10.13 -18.80
N HIS A 622 -33.87 10.85 -17.71
CA HIS A 622 -34.90 11.88 -17.59
C HIS A 622 -34.27 13.06 -16.86
N LEU A 623 -34.00 14.14 -17.59
CA LEU A 623 -33.12 15.25 -17.20
C LEU A 623 -31.65 14.83 -17.03
N ALA A 624 -31.39 13.83 -16.18
CA ALA A 624 -30.11 13.18 -15.97
C ALA A 624 -30.22 11.65 -16.13
N PRO A 625 -29.10 10.92 -16.27
CA PRO A 625 -29.07 9.47 -16.30
C PRO A 625 -29.59 8.86 -14.99
N ILE A 626 -30.68 8.10 -15.09
CA ILE A 626 -31.29 7.37 -13.98
C ILE A 626 -30.69 5.97 -13.90
N LEU A 627 -30.69 5.25 -15.03
CA LEU A 627 -30.23 3.87 -15.12
C LEU A 627 -29.24 3.76 -16.27
N ARG A 628 -28.11 3.09 -16.04
CA ARG A 628 -27.19 2.64 -17.08
C ARG A 628 -26.81 1.19 -16.82
N LEU A 629 -27.06 0.34 -17.79
CA LEU A 629 -26.62 -1.06 -17.79
C LEU A 629 -25.71 -1.25 -19.00
N SER A 630 -24.56 -1.90 -18.80
CA SER A 630 -23.65 -2.23 -19.87
C SER A 630 -23.07 -3.62 -19.64
N TYR A 631 -23.15 -4.45 -20.67
CA TYR A 631 -22.56 -5.77 -20.70
C TYR A 631 -21.63 -5.85 -21.89
N GLY A 632 -20.45 -6.44 -21.72
CA GLY A 632 -19.49 -6.54 -22.80
C GLY A 632 -18.41 -7.57 -22.53
N GLY A 633 -17.56 -7.79 -23.51
CA GLY A 633 -16.41 -8.65 -23.39
C GLY A 633 -15.31 -8.28 -24.37
N ASP A 634 -14.08 -8.50 -23.94
CA ASP A 634 -12.86 -8.17 -24.67
C ASP A 634 -12.00 -9.42 -24.81
N VAL A 635 -11.55 -9.72 -26.03
CA VAL A 635 -10.63 -10.82 -26.30
C VAL A 635 -9.43 -10.29 -27.08
N GLY A 636 -8.23 -10.66 -26.68
CA GLY A 636 -7.03 -10.11 -27.29
C GLY A 636 -5.74 -10.70 -26.78
N GLY A 637 -4.65 -10.01 -27.07
CA GLY A 637 -3.33 -10.37 -26.58
C GLY A 637 -2.37 -9.19 -26.57
N TYR A 638 -1.34 -9.30 -25.75
CA TYR A 638 -0.26 -8.33 -25.69
C TYR A 638 1.10 -8.97 -25.48
N SER A 639 2.14 -8.25 -25.86
CA SER A 639 3.54 -8.58 -25.64
C SER A 639 4.27 -7.39 -25.04
N ILE A 640 5.04 -7.63 -24.00
CA ILE A 640 5.84 -6.63 -23.28
C ILE A 640 7.28 -7.08 -23.33
N ARG A 641 8.17 -6.18 -23.76
CA ARG A 641 9.61 -6.35 -23.62
C ARG A 641 10.09 -5.40 -22.54
N TYR A 642 10.58 -5.94 -21.43
CA TYR A 642 11.03 -5.18 -20.27
C TYR A 642 12.55 -5.11 -20.23
N TYR A 643 13.07 -3.88 -20.23
CA TYR A 643 14.50 -3.57 -20.12
C TYR A 643 14.77 -2.84 -18.81
N ARG A 644 15.89 -3.18 -18.18
CA ARG A 644 16.39 -2.46 -17.01
C ARG A 644 17.73 -1.84 -17.37
N VAL A 645 17.73 -0.53 -17.59
CA VAL A 645 18.83 0.23 -18.19
C VAL A 645 19.63 0.93 -17.08
N PRO A 646 20.86 0.51 -16.78
CA PRO A 646 21.74 1.26 -15.88
C PRO A 646 22.22 2.55 -16.56
N LEU A 647 22.30 3.63 -15.80
CA LEU A 647 22.76 4.94 -16.26
C LEU A 647 24.22 5.23 -15.88
N ALA A 648 24.77 4.46 -14.95
CA ALA A 648 26.20 4.44 -14.68
C ALA A 648 26.93 3.65 -15.77
N LYS A 649 28.12 4.10 -16.17
CA LYS A 649 29.03 3.30 -17.00
C LYS A 649 29.68 2.27 -16.09
N ASP A 650 29.39 0.99 -16.30
CA ASP A 650 30.26 -0.09 -15.83
C ASP A 650 31.35 -0.31 -16.88
N GLU A 651 32.59 -0.48 -16.42
CA GLU A 651 33.75 -0.73 -17.32
C GLU A 651 33.65 -2.08 -18.05
N ASP A 652 32.77 -3.00 -17.61
CA ASP A 652 32.93 -4.43 -17.91
C ASP A 652 31.79 -5.11 -18.69
N GLN A 653 30.76 -4.41 -19.17
CA GLN A 653 29.66 -5.09 -19.88
C GLN A 653 29.14 -4.35 -21.13
N SER A 654 29.51 -4.93 -22.29
CA SER A 654 29.03 -4.69 -23.66
C SER A 654 29.74 -3.59 -24.49
N LYS A 655 29.91 -3.84 -25.80
CA LYS A 655 30.46 -2.88 -26.78
C LYS A 655 29.50 -1.72 -27.10
N VAL A 656 28.26 -1.77 -26.60
CA VAL A 656 27.17 -0.85 -26.96
C VAL A 656 26.65 -0.15 -25.70
N ASP A 657 26.73 1.17 -25.68
CA ASP A 657 26.31 1.97 -24.52
C ASP A 657 24.77 1.90 -24.31
N PRO A 658 24.28 1.38 -23.18
CA PRO A 658 22.86 1.24 -22.88
C PRO A 658 22.13 2.60 -22.78
N VAL A 659 22.81 3.65 -22.33
CA VAL A 659 22.25 5.01 -22.22
C VAL A 659 22.04 5.60 -23.60
N ARG A 660 23.01 5.39 -24.51
CA ARG A 660 22.89 5.79 -25.92
C ARG A 660 21.74 5.07 -26.61
N SER A 661 21.61 3.77 -26.36
CA SER A 661 20.51 2.95 -26.89
C SER A 661 19.14 3.42 -26.41
N LEU A 662 19.02 3.87 -25.16
CA LEU A 662 17.79 4.48 -24.64
C LEU A 662 17.46 5.81 -25.34
N ALA A 663 18.46 6.65 -25.59
CA ALA A 663 18.26 7.89 -26.35
C ALA A 663 17.79 7.60 -27.80
N LEU A 664 18.35 6.56 -28.43
CA LEU A 664 17.95 6.10 -29.75
C LEU A 664 16.52 5.52 -29.77
N LEU A 665 16.09 4.83 -28.71
CA LEU A 665 14.69 4.38 -28.57
C LEU A 665 13.73 5.57 -28.61
N LEU A 666 14.02 6.65 -27.87
CA LEU A 666 13.18 7.86 -27.87
C LEU A 666 13.12 8.56 -29.24
N GLN A 667 14.18 8.41 -30.05
CA GLN A 667 14.28 8.99 -31.39
C GLN A 667 13.58 8.14 -32.46
N LYS A 668 13.91 6.84 -32.54
CA LYS A 668 13.53 5.95 -33.65
C LYS A 668 12.45 4.94 -33.28
N GLY A 669 12.17 4.73 -31.99
CA GLY A 669 11.19 3.74 -31.50
C GLY A 669 11.64 2.28 -31.62
N HIS A 670 12.94 2.03 -31.84
CA HIS A 670 13.50 0.68 -32.00
C HIS A 670 14.27 0.21 -30.77
N THR A 671 14.21 -1.09 -30.48
CA THR A 671 14.84 -1.70 -29.29
C THR A 671 16.18 -2.39 -29.58
N ASN A 672 16.62 -2.49 -30.84
CA ASN A 672 17.78 -3.29 -31.22
C ASN A 672 19.04 -2.93 -30.41
N GLY A 673 19.31 -1.64 -30.19
CA GLY A 673 20.45 -1.21 -29.37
C GLY A 673 20.34 -1.59 -27.89
N LEU A 674 19.12 -1.70 -27.34
CA LEU A 674 18.91 -2.16 -25.96
C LEU A 674 19.07 -3.68 -25.83
N ASP A 675 18.67 -4.42 -26.88
CA ASP A 675 18.88 -5.87 -27.00
C ASP A 675 20.38 -6.20 -27.09
N GLU A 676 21.13 -5.48 -27.95
CA GLU A 676 22.59 -5.63 -28.11
C GLU A 676 23.36 -5.25 -26.84
N ALA A 677 22.89 -4.25 -26.09
CA ALA A 677 23.43 -3.86 -24.79
C ALA A 677 23.09 -4.87 -23.66
N LYS A 678 22.42 -5.99 -23.97
CA LYS A 678 22.02 -7.04 -23.01
C LYS A 678 21.19 -6.53 -21.82
N THR A 679 20.40 -5.47 -22.03
CA THR A 679 19.57 -4.86 -20.97
C THR A 679 18.18 -5.50 -20.83
N LEU A 680 17.83 -6.44 -21.72
CA LEU A 680 16.56 -7.16 -21.70
C LEU A 680 16.48 -8.04 -20.44
N ALA A 681 15.51 -7.75 -19.57
CA ALA A 681 15.32 -8.50 -18.33
C ALA A 681 14.33 -9.67 -18.52
N LEU A 682 13.21 -9.43 -19.21
CA LEU A 682 12.21 -10.46 -19.53
C LEU A 682 11.27 -10.01 -20.66
N THR A 683 10.63 -10.99 -21.31
CA THR A 683 9.51 -10.78 -22.23
C THR A 683 8.25 -11.47 -21.70
N VAL A 684 7.13 -10.74 -21.66
CA VAL A 684 5.81 -11.28 -21.30
C VAL A 684 4.95 -11.32 -22.55
N LYS A 685 4.37 -12.46 -22.87
CA LYS A 685 3.26 -12.56 -23.83
C LYS A 685 2.01 -13.00 -23.10
N ASN A 686 0.88 -12.38 -23.40
CA ASN A 686 -0.40 -12.72 -22.80
C ASN A 686 -1.49 -12.83 -23.86
N GLU A 687 -2.36 -13.82 -23.70
CA GLU A 687 -3.68 -13.89 -24.35
C GLU A 687 -4.75 -13.72 -23.28
N PHE A 688 -5.71 -12.83 -23.51
CA PHE A 688 -6.77 -12.54 -22.54
C PHE A 688 -8.17 -12.70 -23.12
N ALA A 689 -9.10 -13.00 -22.22
CA ALA A 689 -10.53 -13.01 -22.48
C ALA A 689 -11.25 -12.51 -21.22
N ASP A 690 -11.85 -11.33 -21.32
CA ASP A 690 -12.45 -10.60 -20.24
C ASP A 690 -13.96 -10.40 -20.50
N LYS A 691 -14.75 -10.41 -19.42
CA LYS A 691 -16.19 -10.12 -19.44
C LYS A 691 -16.49 -9.06 -18.41
N SER A 692 -17.34 -8.11 -18.77
CA SER A 692 -17.65 -6.95 -17.95
C SER A 692 -19.16 -6.75 -17.87
N PHE A 693 -19.67 -6.60 -16.66
CA PHE A 693 -21.02 -6.17 -16.38
C PHE A 693 -20.98 -4.92 -15.51
N LYS A 694 -21.67 -3.87 -15.95
CA LYS A 694 -21.70 -2.56 -15.30
C LYS A 694 -23.15 -2.14 -15.12
N PHE A 695 -23.47 -1.71 -13.92
CA PHE A 695 -24.79 -1.21 -13.57
C PHE A 695 -24.63 0.09 -12.78
N ALA A 696 -25.43 1.09 -13.12
CA ALA A 696 -25.52 2.34 -12.39
C ALA A 696 -26.99 2.73 -12.23
N LEU A 697 -27.39 3.03 -10.99
CA LEU A 697 -28.69 3.60 -10.65
C LEU A 697 -28.44 4.91 -9.89
N LEU A 698 -28.69 6.05 -10.52
CA LEU A 698 -28.39 7.40 -10.02
C LEU A 698 -26.93 7.55 -9.57
N TRP A 699 -26.65 7.51 -8.26
CA TRP A 699 -25.30 7.54 -7.67
C TRP A 699 -24.75 6.14 -7.31
N TRP A 700 -25.59 5.11 -7.28
CA TRP A 700 -25.16 3.73 -7.00
C TRP A 700 -24.44 3.12 -8.20
N ARG A 701 -23.35 2.39 -7.95
CA ARG A 701 -22.52 1.75 -8.96
C ARG A 701 -22.28 0.29 -8.58
N TYR A 702 -22.36 -0.59 -9.57
CA TYR A 702 -21.92 -1.97 -9.49
C TYR A 702 -21.17 -2.36 -10.75
N LYS A 703 -20.06 -3.07 -10.57
CA LYS A 703 -19.20 -3.55 -11.64
C LYS A 703 -18.73 -4.95 -11.30
N LYS A 704 -18.88 -5.88 -12.25
CA LYS A 704 -18.35 -7.24 -12.17
C LYS A 704 -17.45 -7.47 -13.38
N LEU A 705 -16.19 -7.81 -13.12
CA LEU A 705 -15.20 -8.19 -14.11
C LEU A 705 -14.83 -9.65 -13.90
N THR A 706 -14.88 -10.44 -14.98
CA THR A 706 -14.26 -11.77 -15.03
C THR A 706 -13.08 -11.67 -15.98
N LYS A 707 -11.89 -12.00 -15.51
CA LYS A 707 -10.65 -11.88 -16.26
C LYS A 707 -10.00 -13.24 -16.45
N THR A 708 -9.56 -13.51 -17.67
CA THR A 708 -8.77 -14.71 -17.98
C THR A 708 -7.50 -14.27 -18.69
N GLY A 709 -6.36 -14.84 -18.32
CA GLY A 709 -5.07 -14.52 -18.93
C GLY A 709 -4.17 -15.76 -19.00
N ARG A 710 -3.62 -16.02 -20.19
CA ARG A 710 -2.62 -17.06 -20.43
C ARG A 710 -1.29 -16.40 -20.76
N TYR A 711 -0.30 -16.59 -19.91
CA TYR A 711 0.98 -15.90 -19.97
C TYR A 711 2.09 -16.85 -20.42
N ALA A 712 2.99 -16.36 -21.25
CA ALA A 712 4.28 -16.97 -21.53
C ALA A 712 5.38 -15.98 -21.11
N ILE A 713 6.19 -16.40 -20.14
CA ILE A 713 7.26 -15.60 -19.57
C ILE A 713 8.58 -16.14 -20.08
N ASP A 714 9.29 -15.31 -20.86
CA ASP A 714 10.59 -15.62 -21.41
C ASP A 714 11.66 -14.78 -20.70
N ILE A 715 12.63 -15.46 -20.09
CA ILE A 715 13.74 -14.84 -19.38
C ILE A 715 15.01 -15.25 -20.15
N PRO A 716 15.86 -14.29 -20.57
CA PRO A 716 17.05 -14.60 -21.35
C PRO A 716 17.91 -15.70 -20.71
N GLY A 717 18.23 -16.74 -21.48
CA GLY A 717 19.01 -17.89 -21.02
C GLY A 717 18.25 -18.93 -20.18
N LYS A 718 16.93 -18.80 -20.00
CA LYS A 718 16.08 -19.78 -19.30
C LYS A 718 14.97 -20.30 -20.19
N LYS A 719 14.37 -21.43 -19.79
CA LYS A 719 13.19 -22.00 -20.46
C LYS A 719 11.96 -21.11 -20.22
N THR A 720 11.15 -20.93 -21.27
CA THR A 720 9.88 -20.20 -21.17
C THR A 720 8.94 -20.88 -20.17
N SER A 721 8.36 -20.09 -19.26
CA SER A 721 7.39 -20.55 -18.27
C SER A 721 5.98 -20.16 -18.69
N HIS A 722 5.01 -21.07 -18.56
CA HIS A 722 3.61 -20.81 -18.90
C HIS A 722 2.79 -20.66 -17.63
N LEU A 723 2.12 -19.50 -17.49
CA LEU A 723 1.29 -19.20 -16.34
C LEU A 723 -0.16 -18.97 -16.78
N ILE A 724 -1.10 -19.31 -15.91
CA ILE A 724 -2.51 -18.98 -16.07
C ILE A 724 -2.89 -18.10 -14.90
N ARG A 725 -3.64 -17.03 -15.20
CA ARG A 725 -4.30 -16.22 -14.17
C ARG A 725 -5.75 -16.02 -14.56
N ARG A 726 -6.64 -16.32 -13.63
CA ARG A 726 -8.06 -16.04 -13.76
C ARG A 726 -8.53 -15.28 -12.54
N GLY A 727 -9.51 -14.39 -12.71
CA GLY A 727 -10.03 -13.61 -11.59
C GLY A 727 -11.50 -13.23 -11.75
N ILE A 728 -12.21 -13.15 -10.63
CA ILE A 728 -13.52 -12.50 -10.51
C ILE A 728 -13.35 -11.31 -9.57
N GLU A 729 -13.70 -10.14 -10.08
CA GLU A 729 -13.56 -8.84 -9.43
C GLU A 729 -14.94 -8.20 -9.38
N LYS A 730 -15.46 -7.90 -8.18
CA LYS A 730 -16.75 -7.22 -7.98
C LYS A 730 -16.51 -5.94 -7.22
N LEU A 731 -17.09 -4.85 -7.70
CA LEU A 731 -17.06 -3.54 -7.06
C LEU A 731 -18.50 -3.06 -6.92
N ARG A 732 -18.86 -2.56 -5.74
CA ARG A 732 -20.13 -1.88 -5.49
C ARG A 732 -19.88 -0.63 -4.67
N GLY A 733 -20.60 0.45 -4.94
CA GLY A 733 -20.31 1.71 -4.27
C GLY A 733 -21.23 2.86 -4.62
N VAL A 734 -20.94 4.01 -4.04
CA VAL A 734 -21.66 5.27 -4.25
C VAL A 734 -20.69 6.27 -4.86
N ASN A 735 -21.05 6.82 -6.03
CA ASN A 735 -20.27 7.82 -6.76
C ASN A 735 -21.07 9.11 -6.92
N LEU A 736 -21.04 9.95 -5.86
CA LEU A 736 -21.73 11.24 -5.85
C LEU A 736 -21.14 12.23 -6.85
N ARG A 737 -19.82 12.18 -7.07
CA ARG A 737 -19.13 13.02 -8.05
C ARG A 737 -19.69 12.82 -9.46
N ALA A 738 -19.70 11.58 -9.94
CA ALA A 738 -20.21 11.29 -11.29
C ALA A 738 -21.67 11.68 -11.45
N PHE A 739 -22.48 11.56 -10.38
CA PHE A 739 -23.87 11.99 -10.40
C PHE A 739 -24.00 13.53 -10.42
N ALA A 740 -23.19 14.26 -9.65
CA ALA A 740 -23.15 15.71 -9.69
C ALA A 740 -22.68 16.24 -11.05
N GLU A 741 -21.67 15.61 -11.67
CA GLU A 741 -21.22 15.91 -13.03
C GLU A 741 -22.33 15.64 -14.06
N ASP A 742 -23.11 14.57 -13.90
CA ASP A 742 -24.29 14.28 -14.74
C ASP A 742 -25.38 15.38 -14.60
N LEU A 743 -25.65 15.86 -13.38
CA LEU A 743 -26.60 16.96 -13.14
C LEU A 743 -26.08 18.30 -13.67
N ALA A 744 -24.80 18.60 -13.46
CA ALA A 744 -24.17 19.82 -13.95
C ALA A 744 -24.27 19.89 -15.48
N ASN A 745 -23.94 18.80 -16.17
CA ASN A 745 -24.09 18.69 -17.62
C ASN A 745 -25.51 19.03 -18.09
N TYR A 746 -26.55 18.58 -17.39
CA TYR A 746 -27.93 18.92 -17.73
C TYR A 746 -28.22 20.42 -17.63
N PHE A 747 -27.82 21.07 -16.54
CA PHE A 747 -28.04 22.52 -16.37
C PHE A 747 -27.20 23.37 -17.32
N LEU A 748 -26.01 22.89 -17.65
CA LEU A 748 -25.08 23.58 -18.55
C LEU A 748 -25.56 23.51 -20.00
N ILE A 749 -25.98 22.33 -20.48
CA ILE A 749 -26.57 22.16 -21.82
C ILE A 749 -27.80 23.06 -22.02
N LYS A 750 -28.56 23.36 -20.95
CA LYS A 750 -29.70 24.28 -21.01
C LYS A 750 -29.31 25.75 -21.17
N LYS A 751 -28.12 26.16 -20.72
CA LYS A 751 -27.65 27.57 -20.77
C LYS A 751 -26.74 27.83 -21.96
N GLU A 752 -25.85 26.89 -22.25
CA GLU A 752 -24.96 26.91 -23.40
C GLU A 752 -24.94 25.50 -23.99
N GLU A 753 -25.40 25.34 -25.24
CA GLU A 753 -25.43 24.03 -25.93
C GLU A 753 -24.03 23.42 -26.09
N GLU A 754 -22.98 24.24 -25.93
CA GLU A 754 -21.58 23.90 -26.19
C GLU A 754 -20.82 23.39 -24.96
N PHE A 755 -21.32 23.64 -23.73
CA PHE A 755 -20.58 23.31 -22.50
C PHE A 755 -20.90 21.91 -21.99
N ARG A 756 -19.88 21.04 -21.85
CA ARG A 756 -20.02 19.71 -21.25
C ARG A 756 -18.87 19.40 -20.30
N VAL A 757 -19.21 19.00 -19.08
CA VAL A 757 -18.29 18.46 -18.09
C VAL A 757 -18.00 16.98 -18.41
N ARG A 758 -16.72 16.62 -18.52
CA ARG A 758 -16.30 15.22 -18.64
C ARG A 758 -16.72 14.43 -17.40
N ASN A 759 -17.47 13.34 -17.61
CA ASN A 759 -17.88 12.43 -16.54
C ASN A 759 -17.28 11.04 -16.76
N SER A 760 -16.75 10.43 -15.69
CA SER A 760 -16.24 9.06 -15.67
C SER A 760 -17.08 8.18 -14.74
N PRO A 761 -18.29 7.74 -15.16
CA PRO A 761 -19.26 7.10 -14.26
C PRO A 761 -18.82 5.74 -13.72
N TRP A 762 -17.84 5.10 -14.37
CA TRP A 762 -17.31 3.78 -14.03
C TRP A 762 -15.95 3.81 -13.33
N LYS A 763 -15.41 5.00 -13.00
CA LYS A 763 -14.23 5.13 -12.13
C LYS A 763 -14.57 4.52 -10.77
N ASN A 764 -13.60 3.84 -10.14
CA ASN A 764 -13.77 3.30 -8.79
C ASN A 764 -14.32 4.39 -7.86
N PRO A 765 -15.54 4.24 -7.30
CA PRO A 765 -16.16 5.23 -6.43
C PRO A 765 -15.32 5.54 -5.19
N GLY A 766 -14.59 4.57 -4.63
CA GLY A 766 -13.73 4.79 -3.48
C GLY A 766 -12.60 5.79 -3.73
N HIS A 767 -12.23 6.01 -5.00
CA HIS A 767 -11.20 6.97 -5.42
C HIS A 767 -11.80 8.28 -5.94
N THR A 768 -13.04 8.57 -5.56
CA THR A 768 -13.73 9.82 -5.90
C THR A 768 -14.09 10.60 -4.63
N PRO A 769 -14.10 11.94 -4.68
CA PRO A 769 -14.56 12.74 -3.55
C PRO A 769 -15.96 12.34 -3.11
N PHE A 770 -16.12 12.16 -1.80
CA PHE A 770 -17.34 11.68 -1.14
C PHE A 770 -17.83 10.29 -1.58
N GLY A 771 -17.04 9.56 -2.36
CA GLY A 771 -17.38 8.22 -2.80
C GLY A 771 -16.93 7.14 -1.83
N MET A 772 -17.55 5.97 -1.95
CA MET A 772 -17.20 4.76 -1.21
C MET A 772 -17.38 3.53 -2.10
N SER A 773 -16.54 2.52 -1.92
CA SER A 773 -16.61 1.25 -2.64
C SER A 773 -16.28 0.07 -1.74
N LEU A 774 -16.99 -1.03 -1.95
CA LEU A 774 -16.64 -2.36 -1.48
C LEU A 774 -16.15 -3.17 -2.67
N THR A 775 -15.02 -3.85 -2.50
CA THR A 775 -14.38 -4.68 -3.51
C THR A 775 -14.22 -6.11 -3.02
N ASP A 776 -14.75 -7.07 -3.79
CA ASP A 776 -14.51 -8.49 -3.59
C ASP A 776 -13.67 -9.01 -4.76
N LYS A 777 -12.58 -9.70 -4.48
CA LYS A 777 -11.66 -10.21 -5.52
C LYS A 777 -11.24 -11.63 -5.21
N THR A 778 -11.47 -12.52 -6.16
CA THR A 778 -11.00 -13.92 -6.11
C THR A 778 -10.11 -14.15 -7.31
N ILE A 779 -8.85 -14.55 -7.10
CA ILE A 779 -7.85 -14.77 -8.15
C ILE A 779 -7.30 -16.18 -8.02
N TYR A 780 -7.22 -16.90 -9.13
CA TYR A 780 -6.48 -18.16 -9.23
C TYR A 780 -5.28 -17.95 -10.15
N GLU A 781 -4.11 -18.37 -9.70
CA GLU A 781 -2.85 -18.32 -10.42
C GLU A 781 -2.22 -19.72 -10.45
N SER A 782 -1.62 -20.08 -11.59
CA SER A 782 -0.99 -21.38 -11.72
C SER A 782 0.14 -21.41 -12.73
N ASN A 783 1.16 -22.20 -12.45
CA ASN A 783 2.21 -22.57 -13.39
C ASN A 783 1.89 -23.91 -14.03
N VAL A 784 1.86 -23.96 -15.36
CA VAL A 784 1.46 -25.13 -16.13
C VAL A 784 2.57 -25.61 -17.05
N ASP A 785 2.81 -26.91 -17.04
CA ASP A 785 3.60 -27.60 -18.05
C ASP A 785 2.68 -28.04 -19.19
N ARG A 786 2.65 -27.23 -20.26
CA ARG A 786 1.83 -27.52 -21.45
C ARG A 786 2.30 -28.77 -22.21
N VAL A 787 3.58 -29.15 -22.10
CA VAL A 787 4.12 -30.30 -22.82
C VAL A 787 3.63 -31.59 -22.18
N ASN A 788 3.67 -31.65 -20.86
CA ASN A 788 3.27 -32.83 -20.10
C ASN A 788 1.81 -32.80 -19.62
N GLY A 789 1.08 -31.71 -19.88
CA GLY A 789 -0.30 -31.54 -19.43
C GLY A 789 -0.42 -31.49 -17.90
N ARG A 790 0.55 -30.91 -17.19
CA ARG A 790 0.62 -30.93 -15.72
C ARG A 790 0.53 -29.54 -15.11
N ILE A 791 -0.11 -29.48 -13.94
CA ILE A 791 -0.10 -28.29 -13.09
C ILE A 791 1.07 -28.42 -12.11
N LEU A 792 1.98 -27.44 -12.13
CA LEU A 792 3.21 -27.45 -11.32
C LEU A 792 2.98 -26.76 -9.96
N GLU A 793 2.36 -25.59 -9.97
CA GLU A 793 2.08 -24.77 -8.79
C GLU A 793 0.68 -24.16 -8.94
N GLU A 794 -0.08 -24.14 -7.84
CA GLU A 794 -1.43 -23.56 -7.76
C GLU A 794 -1.42 -22.56 -6.59
N PHE A 795 -2.07 -21.43 -6.79
CA PHE A 795 -2.18 -20.36 -5.79
C PHE A 795 -3.51 -19.66 -5.95
N MET A 796 -4.16 -19.34 -4.82
CA MET A 796 -5.43 -18.62 -4.83
C MET A 796 -5.39 -17.44 -3.86
N THR A 797 -5.97 -16.33 -4.27
CA THR A 797 -6.14 -15.14 -3.46
C THR A 797 -7.62 -14.81 -3.34
N VAL A 798 -8.09 -14.61 -2.11
CA VAL A 798 -9.39 -14.00 -1.82
C VAL A 798 -9.14 -12.70 -1.08
N ARG A 799 -9.61 -11.57 -1.63
CA ARG A 799 -9.50 -10.25 -1.03
C ARG A 799 -10.89 -9.64 -0.84
N ARG A 800 -11.12 -9.09 0.34
CA ARG A 800 -12.22 -8.18 0.66
C ARG A 800 -11.63 -6.82 0.95
N GLY A 801 -12.20 -5.76 0.39
CA GLY A 801 -11.71 -4.41 0.62
C GLY A 801 -12.82 -3.37 0.68
N LYS A 802 -12.60 -2.33 1.47
CA LYS A 802 -13.47 -1.15 1.57
C LYS A 802 -12.60 0.09 1.41
N ALA A 803 -12.90 0.87 0.38
CA ALA A 803 -12.22 2.12 0.09
C ALA A 803 -13.19 3.28 0.06
N GLY A 804 -12.72 4.49 0.35
CA GLY A 804 -13.57 5.67 0.30
C GLY A 804 -12.91 6.96 0.73
N TRP A 805 -13.66 8.05 0.60
CA TRP A 805 -13.11 9.39 0.80
C TRP A 805 -12.78 9.72 2.26
N LYS A 806 -13.67 9.39 3.20
CA LYS A 806 -13.49 9.70 4.62
C LYS A 806 -14.13 8.64 5.50
N MET A 807 -13.41 8.21 6.53
CA MET A 807 -13.90 7.32 7.58
C MET A 807 -13.57 7.91 8.94
N LYS A 808 -14.60 8.12 9.75
CA LYS A 808 -14.41 8.49 11.15
C LYS A 808 -13.94 7.27 11.94
N ARG A 809 -13.18 7.49 13.01
CA ARG A 809 -12.69 6.44 13.90
C ARG A 809 -13.78 5.47 14.38
N ASP A 810 -14.95 5.95 14.79
CA ASP A 810 -16.04 5.08 15.28
C ASP A 810 -16.55 4.13 14.16
N LYS A 811 -16.69 4.65 12.94
CA LYS A 811 -17.07 3.83 11.77
C LYS A 811 -15.96 2.87 11.35
N LEU A 812 -14.70 3.20 11.65
CA LEU A 812 -13.57 2.31 11.45
C LEU A 812 -13.62 1.16 12.46
N ALA A 813 -13.96 1.45 13.73
CA ALA A 813 -14.17 0.42 14.76
C ALA A 813 -15.25 -0.58 14.34
N ASP A 814 -16.44 -0.10 13.95
CA ASP A 814 -17.53 -0.95 13.49
C ASP A 814 -17.10 -1.85 12.31
N HIS A 815 -16.30 -1.30 11.40
CA HIS A 815 -15.83 -2.06 10.23
C HIS A 815 -14.71 -3.06 10.56
N VAL A 816 -13.85 -2.74 11.54
CA VAL A 816 -12.84 -3.67 12.05
C VAL A 816 -13.53 -4.86 12.74
N GLU A 817 -14.59 -4.62 13.50
CA GLU A 817 -15.41 -5.67 14.12
C GLU A 817 -16.05 -6.57 13.04
N GLU A 818 -16.68 -5.98 12.01
CA GLU A 818 -17.25 -6.70 10.86
C GLU A 818 -16.19 -7.59 10.17
N LEU A 819 -14.96 -7.08 9.99
CA LEU A 819 -13.87 -7.85 9.40
C LEU A 819 -13.43 -8.99 10.33
N ASN A 820 -13.26 -8.74 11.62
CA ASN A 820 -12.86 -9.77 12.58
C ASN A 820 -13.89 -10.92 12.64
N GLU A 821 -15.19 -10.59 12.66
CA GLU A 821 -16.28 -11.57 12.60
C GLU A 821 -16.24 -12.37 11.30
N GLN A 822 -16.10 -11.69 10.15
CA GLN A 822 -16.08 -12.33 8.85
C GLN A 822 -14.89 -13.29 8.67
N PHE A 823 -13.72 -12.90 9.19
CA PHE A 823 -12.50 -13.71 9.14
C PHE A 823 -12.42 -14.76 10.26
N GLY A 824 -13.26 -14.68 11.29
CA GLY A 824 -13.32 -15.66 12.37
C GLY A 824 -12.17 -15.57 13.38
N PHE A 825 -11.39 -14.49 13.37
CA PHE A 825 -10.37 -14.19 14.37
C PHE A 825 -10.11 -12.68 14.45
N GLU A 826 -9.42 -12.24 15.51
CA GLU A 826 -9.06 -10.82 15.69
C GLU A 826 -7.94 -10.41 14.72
N LEU A 827 -8.33 -10.08 13.49
CA LEU A 827 -7.47 -9.57 12.44
C LEU A 827 -6.90 -8.20 12.86
N PHE A 828 -7.77 -7.25 13.22
CA PHE A 828 -7.39 -5.94 13.75
C PHE A 828 -7.89 -5.76 15.18
N THR A 829 -7.11 -5.05 15.99
CA THR A 829 -7.45 -4.71 17.38
C THR A 829 -7.98 -3.27 17.47
N MET A 830 -8.65 -2.92 18.56
CA MET A 830 -9.04 -1.52 18.82
C MET A 830 -7.83 -0.57 18.91
N ASN A 831 -6.65 -1.08 19.28
CA ASN A 831 -5.43 -0.28 19.27
C ASN A 831 -5.01 0.11 17.83
N ASP A 832 -5.27 -0.76 16.85
CA ASP A 832 -5.04 -0.45 15.43
C ASP A 832 -5.98 0.69 14.96
N VAL A 833 -7.21 0.74 15.48
CA VAL A 833 -8.17 1.83 15.23
C VAL A 833 -7.71 3.14 15.88
N TYR A 834 -7.18 3.09 17.10
CA TYR A 834 -6.63 4.27 17.78
C TYR A 834 -5.40 4.83 17.06
N ASP A 835 -4.54 3.98 16.51
CA ASP A 835 -3.40 4.39 15.69
C ASP A 835 -3.83 4.96 14.32
N ALA A 836 -4.90 4.42 13.74
CA ALA A 836 -5.42 4.87 12.44
C ALA A 836 -6.08 6.24 12.50
N THR A 837 -6.71 6.60 13.63
CA THR A 837 -7.47 7.85 13.83
C THR A 837 -8.60 8.02 12.80
N ASP A 838 -8.91 9.26 12.41
CA ASP A 838 -9.78 9.55 11.26
C ASP A 838 -8.98 9.39 9.96
N LEU A 839 -9.56 8.72 8.96
CA LEU A 839 -8.89 8.43 7.70
C LEU A 839 -9.53 9.20 6.53
N ASN A 840 -8.70 9.75 5.65
CA ASN A 840 -9.08 10.25 4.32
C ASN A 840 -8.47 9.39 3.22
N LEU A 841 -9.18 9.19 2.09
CA LEU A 841 -8.81 8.22 1.05
C LEU A 841 -8.38 6.86 1.63
N TYR A 842 -9.25 6.30 2.48
CA TYR A 842 -8.95 5.04 3.13
C TYR A 842 -9.07 3.87 2.16
N ASP A 843 -8.24 2.84 2.34
CA ASP A 843 -8.37 1.51 1.75
C ASP A 843 -8.06 0.50 2.86
N ILE A 844 -9.08 -0.27 3.25
CA ILE A 844 -9.01 -1.27 4.31
C ILE A 844 -9.28 -2.61 3.66
N GLU A 845 -8.34 -3.54 3.78
CA GLU A 845 -8.43 -4.84 3.11
C GLU A 845 -8.07 -6.01 4.02
N GLY A 846 -8.73 -7.14 3.78
CA GLY A 846 -8.39 -8.45 4.31
C GLY A 846 -8.12 -9.41 3.15
N ASN A 847 -7.04 -10.17 3.26
CA ASN A 847 -6.51 -11.04 2.22
C ASN A 847 -6.33 -12.46 2.76
N ILE A 848 -6.70 -13.44 1.95
CA ILE A 848 -6.51 -14.87 2.21
C ILE A 848 -5.75 -15.45 1.04
N TYR A 849 -4.65 -16.12 1.33
CA TYR A 849 -3.89 -16.89 0.37
C TYR A 849 -4.06 -18.37 0.63
N ILE A 850 -4.41 -19.13 -0.39
CA ILE A 850 -4.52 -20.58 -0.34
C ILE A 850 -3.43 -21.15 -1.24
N TYR A 851 -2.54 -21.94 -0.65
CA TYR A 851 -1.39 -22.52 -1.34
C TYR A 851 -1.76 -23.82 -2.07
N ASN A 852 -0.83 -24.31 -2.89
CA ASN A 852 -1.00 -25.52 -3.71
C ASN A 852 -1.56 -26.72 -2.93
N LYS A 853 -1.08 -26.98 -1.71
CA LYS A 853 -1.59 -28.07 -0.87
C LYS A 853 -3.03 -27.82 -0.43
N GLY A 854 -3.38 -26.58 -0.07
CA GLY A 854 -4.74 -26.23 0.35
C GLY A 854 -5.76 -26.38 -0.78
N ILE A 855 -5.37 -25.98 -2.00
CA ILE A 855 -6.19 -26.19 -3.21
C ILE A 855 -6.40 -27.69 -3.47
N LYS A 856 -5.36 -28.51 -3.29
CA LYS A 856 -5.48 -29.97 -3.40
C LYS A 856 -6.37 -30.57 -2.32
N ASN A 857 -6.28 -30.08 -1.09
CA ASN A 857 -7.11 -30.53 0.03
C ASN A 857 -8.60 -30.27 -0.27
N ILE A 858 -8.95 -29.05 -0.68
CA ILE A 858 -10.30 -28.66 -1.11
C ILE A 858 -10.85 -29.64 -2.16
N LEU A 859 -10.01 -30.02 -3.14
CA LEU A 859 -10.40 -30.94 -4.21
C LEU A 859 -10.49 -32.40 -3.79
N SER A 860 -9.82 -32.78 -2.71
CA SER A 860 -9.82 -34.13 -2.17
C SER A 860 -10.89 -34.39 -1.10
N LEU A 861 -11.64 -33.35 -0.69
CA LEU A 861 -12.70 -33.49 0.31
C LEU A 861 -13.70 -34.56 -0.12
N SER A 862 -13.84 -35.58 0.71
CA SER A 862 -14.87 -36.60 0.57
C SER A 862 -16.21 -36.06 1.06
N ARG A 863 -17.30 -36.78 0.76
CA ARG A 863 -18.61 -36.42 1.31
C ARG A 863 -18.61 -36.35 2.84
N LYS A 864 -17.93 -37.30 3.48
CA LYS A 864 -17.79 -37.36 4.94
C LYS A 864 -17.08 -36.14 5.51
N ASP A 865 -16.08 -35.61 4.81
CA ASP A 865 -15.34 -34.42 5.23
C ASP A 865 -16.24 -33.18 5.14
N ILE A 866 -17.00 -33.04 4.03
CA ILE A 866 -17.98 -31.96 3.87
C ILE A 866 -19.05 -32.02 4.97
N ASP A 867 -19.61 -33.20 5.24
CA ASP A 867 -20.61 -33.38 6.31
C ASP A 867 -20.03 -33.02 7.71
N ALA A 868 -18.72 -33.19 7.91
CA ALA A 868 -18.07 -32.81 9.16
C ALA A 868 -17.89 -31.29 9.29
N ILE A 869 -17.52 -30.62 8.20
CA ILE A 869 -17.44 -29.15 8.13
C ILE A 869 -18.84 -28.55 8.31
N GLU A 870 -19.86 -29.13 7.66
CA GLU A 870 -21.26 -28.75 7.83
C GLU A 870 -21.71 -28.86 9.28
N ARG A 871 -21.51 -30.00 9.95
CA ARG A 871 -21.88 -30.16 11.36
C ARG A 871 -21.21 -29.13 12.26
N ARG A 872 -19.94 -28.80 12.01
CA ARG A 872 -19.22 -27.77 12.77
C ARG A 872 -19.83 -26.39 12.54
N TYR A 873 -20.03 -26.02 11.28
CA TYR A 873 -20.67 -24.77 10.90
C TYR A 873 -22.06 -24.61 11.55
N LEU A 874 -22.89 -25.67 11.50
CA LEU A 874 -24.21 -25.69 12.13
C LEU A 874 -24.12 -25.50 13.66
N SER A 875 -23.13 -26.11 14.31
CA SER A 875 -22.94 -26.00 15.77
C SER A 875 -22.46 -24.61 16.22
N GLU A 876 -21.70 -23.91 15.37
CA GLU A 876 -21.12 -22.60 15.68
C GLU A 876 -22.08 -21.43 15.42
N ASN A 877 -23.07 -21.61 14.53
CA ASN A 877 -23.86 -20.49 14.00
C ASN A 877 -25.35 -20.47 14.42
N GLU A 878 -25.75 -21.24 15.44
CA GLU A 878 -27.12 -21.30 16.01
C GLU A 878 -28.25 -21.07 14.98
N ILE A 879 -28.23 -21.85 13.89
CA ILE A 879 -28.98 -21.52 12.69
C ILE A 879 -30.50 -21.51 12.94
N SER A 880 -31.12 -20.40 12.56
CA SER A 880 -32.52 -20.08 12.90
C SER A 880 -33.56 -21.06 12.34
N PHE A 881 -34.73 -21.10 12.98
CA PHE A 881 -35.92 -21.86 12.59
C PHE A 881 -36.37 -21.66 11.12
N ARG A 882 -36.02 -20.53 10.47
CA ARG A 882 -36.38 -20.22 9.06
C ARG A 882 -35.77 -21.17 8.03
N CYS A 883 -34.74 -21.94 8.38
CA CYS A 883 -34.14 -22.94 7.50
C CYS A 883 -34.97 -24.22 7.33
N ASN A 884 -36.10 -24.37 8.04
CA ASN A 884 -36.97 -25.55 7.94
C ASN A 884 -38.25 -25.33 7.10
N GLU A 885 -38.67 -24.09 6.82
CA GLU A 885 -40.00 -23.81 6.27
C GLU A 885 -40.04 -23.55 4.76
N ASP A 886 -38.93 -23.14 4.13
CA ASP A 886 -38.93 -22.69 2.73
C ASP A 886 -38.32 -23.72 1.77
N LYS A 887 -39.11 -24.17 0.78
CA LYS A 887 -38.69 -25.13 -0.27
C LYS A 887 -38.08 -24.46 -1.51
N ASN A 888 -38.16 -23.13 -1.63
CA ASN A 888 -37.66 -22.36 -2.78
C ASN A 888 -36.45 -21.48 -2.41
N ARG A 889 -35.47 -22.05 -1.72
CA ARG A 889 -34.24 -21.34 -1.35
C ARG A 889 -33.29 -21.21 -2.53
N THR A 890 -32.56 -20.10 -2.55
CA THR A 890 -31.40 -19.92 -3.43
C THR A 890 -30.22 -20.73 -2.90
N ILE A 891 -29.26 -21.09 -3.77
CA ILE A 891 -28.04 -21.81 -3.36
C ILE A 891 -27.30 -21.10 -2.20
N VAL A 892 -27.32 -19.77 -2.16
CA VAL A 892 -26.67 -19.01 -1.08
C VAL A 892 -27.42 -19.18 0.24
N GLU A 893 -28.75 -19.23 0.21
CA GLU A 893 -29.59 -19.46 1.39
C GLU A 893 -29.46 -20.90 1.88
N ASP A 894 -29.41 -21.88 0.98
CA ASP A 894 -29.16 -23.28 1.31
C ASP A 894 -27.82 -23.45 2.02
N LEU A 895 -26.75 -22.87 1.46
CA LEU A 895 -25.43 -22.86 2.10
C LEU A 895 -25.47 -22.21 3.48
N ARG A 896 -26.14 -21.06 3.64
CA ARG A 896 -26.27 -20.40 4.96
C ARG A 896 -27.05 -21.24 5.97
N CYS A 897 -27.98 -22.06 5.49
CA CYS A 897 -28.71 -23.04 6.27
C CYS A 897 -27.94 -24.33 6.53
N GLY A 898 -26.69 -24.44 6.06
CA GLY A 898 -25.81 -25.58 6.26
C GLY A 898 -25.85 -26.63 5.17
N ASP A 899 -26.69 -26.53 4.13
CA ASP A 899 -26.70 -27.54 3.06
C ASP A 899 -25.49 -27.36 2.13
N PHE A 900 -24.47 -28.20 2.33
CA PHE A 900 -23.21 -28.16 1.58
C PHE A 900 -23.16 -29.13 0.39
N ASP A 901 -24.28 -29.71 -0.04
CA ASP A 901 -24.36 -30.63 -1.19
C ASP A 901 -23.77 -30.03 -2.46
N TYR A 902 -24.01 -28.74 -2.65
CA TYR A 902 -23.54 -28.00 -3.80
C TYR A 902 -22.01 -28.05 -3.93
N PHE A 903 -21.27 -28.02 -2.82
CA PHE A 903 -19.79 -28.09 -2.83
C PHE A 903 -19.31 -29.43 -3.35
N ASN A 904 -19.92 -30.54 -2.94
CA ASN A 904 -19.57 -31.88 -3.41
C ASN A 904 -19.73 -31.99 -4.94
N SER A 905 -20.86 -31.50 -5.47
CA SER A 905 -21.11 -31.49 -6.92
C SER A 905 -20.07 -30.67 -7.69
N ARG A 906 -19.67 -29.52 -7.14
CA ARG A 906 -18.71 -28.60 -7.75
C ARG A 906 -17.29 -29.16 -7.70
N ILE A 907 -16.86 -29.72 -6.57
CA ILE A 907 -15.55 -30.38 -6.43
C ILE A 907 -15.41 -31.52 -7.45
N LYS A 908 -16.42 -32.39 -7.60
CA LYS A 908 -16.44 -33.45 -8.63
C LYS A 908 -16.29 -32.87 -10.04
N LYS A 909 -17.01 -31.79 -10.34
CA LYS A 909 -16.91 -31.10 -11.64
C LYS A 909 -15.51 -30.53 -11.88
N CYS A 910 -14.88 -29.93 -10.87
CA CYS A 910 -13.54 -29.36 -10.98
C CYS A 910 -12.49 -30.48 -11.19
N ASN A 911 -12.58 -31.58 -10.43
CA ASN A 911 -11.71 -32.75 -10.61
C ASN A 911 -11.82 -33.35 -12.02
N ARG A 912 -13.03 -33.44 -12.57
CA ARG A 912 -13.21 -33.87 -13.96
C ARG A 912 -12.44 -33.00 -14.95
N TYR A 913 -12.55 -31.67 -14.85
CA TYR A 913 -11.82 -30.76 -15.75
C TYR A 913 -10.30 -30.82 -15.56
N LYS A 914 -9.83 -31.04 -14.32
CA LYS A 914 -8.41 -31.26 -14.01
C LYS A 914 -7.89 -32.51 -14.73
N ASN A 915 -8.62 -33.62 -14.63
CA ASN A 915 -8.26 -34.90 -15.23
C ASN A 915 -8.32 -34.89 -16.76
N GLU A 916 -9.27 -34.14 -17.34
CA GLU A 916 -9.37 -33.89 -18.79
C GLU A 916 -8.31 -32.90 -19.31
N VAL A 917 -7.40 -32.38 -18.46
CA VAL A 917 -6.36 -31.39 -18.80
C VAL A 917 -6.95 -30.09 -19.38
N ARG A 918 -8.16 -29.72 -18.94
CA ARG A 918 -8.87 -28.51 -19.37
C ARG A 918 -8.59 -27.35 -18.43
N PHE A 919 -7.36 -26.83 -18.45
CA PHE A 919 -6.89 -25.84 -17.46
C PHE A 919 -7.79 -24.60 -17.33
N ASP A 920 -8.32 -24.08 -18.43
CA ASP A 920 -9.21 -22.90 -18.37
C ASP A 920 -10.53 -23.22 -17.66
N SER A 921 -11.17 -24.36 -17.99
CA SER A 921 -12.41 -24.83 -17.35
C SER A 921 -12.18 -25.23 -15.88
N TYR A 922 -11.00 -25.79 -15.58
CA TYR A 922 -10.60 -26.10 -14.22
C TYR A 922 -10.43 -24.82 -13.38
N SER A 923 -9.68 -23.83 -13.89
CA SER A 923 -9.49 -22.54 -13.19
C SER A 923 -10.80 -21.78 -12.98
N GLU A 924 -11.74 -21.88 -13.93
CA GLU A 924 -13.11 -21.37 -13.79
C GLU A 924 -13.83 -22.01 -12.62
N CYS A 925 -13.84 -23.34 -12.60
CA CYS A 925 -14.51 -24.12 -11.59
C CYS A 925 -13.96 -23.85 -10.18
N MET A 926 -12.62 -23.74 -10.06
CA MET A 926 -11.95 -23.44 -8.80
C MET A 926 -12.29 -22.05 -8.26
N ILE A 927 -12.26 -21.02 -9.12
CA ILE A 927 -12.65 -19.68 -8.71
C ILE A 927 -14.12 -19.63 -8.33
N ASP A 928 -15.01 -20.24 -9.13
CA ASP A 928 -16.44 -20.24 -8.82
C ASP A 928 -16.75 -20.94 -7.48
N LEU A 929 -16.04 -22.04 -7.19
CA LEU A 929 -16.16 -22.77 -5.92
C LEU A 929 -15.74 -21.89 -4.74
N VAL A 930 -14.54 -21.31 -4.78
CA VAL A 930 -14.02 -20.52 -3.66
C VAL A 930 -14.71 -19.16 -3.54
N ASP A 931 -15.06 -18.51 -4.66
CA ASP A 931 -15.85 -17.26 -4.67
C ASP A 931 -17.23 -17.46 -4.03
N LEU A 932 -17.83 -18.64 -4.20
CA LEU A 932 -19.11 -18.98 -3.59
C LEU A 932 -18.96 -19.21 -2.09
N VAL A 933 -17.97 -20.00 -1.65
CA VAL A 933 -17.69 -20.22 -0.22
C VAL A 933 -17.44 -18.87 0.47
N ALA A 934 -16.52 -18.07 -0.06
CA ALA A 934 -16.13 -16.76 0.47
C ALA A 934 -17.29 -15.74 0.54
N LYS A 935 -18.33 -15.90 -0.28
CA LYS A 935 -19.49 -15.01 -0.31
C LYS A 935 -20.63 -15.45 0.59
N SER A 936 -20.82 -16.75 0.69
CA SER A 936 -21.99 -17.34 1.35
C SER A 936 -21.74 -17.62 2.82
N LEU A 937 -20.49 -17.92 3.20
CA LEU A 937 -20.10 -18.45 4.51
C LEU A 937 -18.97 -17.63 5.14
N PRO A 938 -18.79 -17.70 6.48
CA PRO A 938 -17.60 -17.19 7.15
C PRO A 938 -16.33 -17.82 6.59
N PHE A 939 -15.21 -17.10 6.66
CA PHE A 939 -13.95 -17.61 6.09
C PHE A 939 -13.37 -18.81 6.86
N SER A 940 -13.80 -19.06 8.11
CA SER A 940 -13.47 -20.27 8.86
C SER A 940 -13.77 -21.55 8.08
N VAL A 941 -14.89 -21.60 7.35
CA VAL A 941 -15.24 -22.74 6.49
C VAL A 941 -14.20 -22.94 5.38
N LEU A 942 -13.69 -21.85 4.80
CA LEU A 942 -12.66 -21.93 3.76
C LEU A 942 -11.34 -22.46 4.33
N TYR A 943 -11.00 -22.10 5.57
CA TYR A 943 -9.81 -22.59 6.27
C TYR A 943 -9.93 -24.09 6.57
N ASP A 944 -11.10 -24.53 7.02
CA ASP A 944 -11.40 -25.94 7.26
C ASP A 944 -11.30 -26.77 5.98
N MET A 945 -11.80 -26.25 4.86
CA MET A 945 -11.67 -26.90 3.56
C MET A 945 -10.22 -26.94 3.05
N ALA A 946 -9.44 -25.88 3.27
CA ALA A 946 -8.03 -25.81 2.87
C ALA A 946 -7.11 -26.67 3.76
N GLY A 947 -7.49 -26.86 5.03
CA GLY A 947 -6.70 -27.54 6.04
C GLY A 947 -5.58 -26.67 6.62
N GLU A 948 -5.25 -26.93 7.88
CA GLU A 948 -4.25 -26.19 8.67
C GLU A 948 -2.87 -26.10 7.99
N GLY A 949 -2.22 -24.93 8.10
CA GLY A 949 -0.90 -24.67 7.50
C GLY A 949 -0.88 -24.54 5.97
N ASN A 950 -2.04 -24.56 5.30
CA ASN A 950 -2.13 -24.43 3.84
C ASN A 950 -2.75 -23.12 3.36
N TYR A 951 -2.92 -22.17 4.27
CA TYR A 951 -3.38 -20.82 3.99
C TYR A 951 -2.57 -19.79 4.80
N TYR A 952 -2.63 -18.54 4.37
CA TYR A 952 -2.11 -17.39 5.10
C TYR A 952 -3.10 -16.23 4.98
N ILE A 953 -3.43 -15.61 6.10
CA ILE A 953 -4.39 -14.51 6.18
C ILE A 953 -3.71 -13.30 6.78
N TYR A 954 -3.94 -12.13 6.20
CA TYR A 954 -3.53 -10.85 6.76
C TYR A 954 -4.42 -9.74 6.21
N GLY A 955 -4.35 -8.57 6.80
CA GLY A 955 -5.06 -7.37 6.36
C GLY A 955 -4.21 -6.13 6.54
N SER A 956 -4.68 -5.05 5.94
CA SER A 956 -4.10 -3.74 6.16
C SER A 956 -5.12 -2.61 6.20
N ILE A 957 -4.77 -1.55 6.93
CA ILE A 957 -5.47 -0.26 6.94
C ILE A 957 -4.52 0.77 6.35
N ASN A 958 -4.93 1.38 5.25
CA ASN A 958 -4.22 2.45 4.57
C ASN A 958 -5.13 3.68 4.43
N GLY A 959 -4.52 4.85 4.28
CA GLY A 959 -5.21 6.13 4.18
C GLY A 959 -4.43 7.27 4.83
N PHE A 960 -4.83 8.50 4.51
CA PHE A 960 -4.29 9.71 5.11
C PHE A 960 -4.91 9.93 6.48
N ARG A 961 -4.09 9.81 7.52
CA ARG A 961 -4.53 9.99 8.91
C ARG A 961 -4.67 11.48 9.23
N LYS A 962 -5.75 11.84 9.90
CA LYS A 962 -5.96 13.19 10.42
C LYS A 962 -5.39 13.29 11.82
N ASP A 963 -4.84 14.44 12.18
CA ASP A 963 -4.30 14.67 13.52
C ASP A 963 -3.17 13.68 13.91
N SER A 964 -2.44 13.15 12.92
CA SER A 964 -1.37 12.16 13.13
C SER A 964 -0.06 12.62 12.50
N GLU A 965 1.07 12.30 13.14
CA GLU A 965 2.40 12.53 12.56
C GLU A 965 2.76 11.51 11.48
N TYR A 966 2.04 10.39 11.40
CA TYR A 966 2.13 9.46 10.29
C TYR A 966 1.10 9.85 9.24
N LEU A 967 1.58 10.35 8.10
CA LEU A 967 0.68 10.77 7.03
C LEU A 967 -0.12 9.59 6.47
N ASN A 968 0.56 8.55 5.97
CA ASN A 968 -0.05 7.42 5.28
C ASN A 968 0.70 6.08 5.49
N ARG A 969 1.38 5.91 6.65
CA ARG A 969 2.02 4.61 6.97
C ARG A 969 0.93 3.54 7.05
N GLU A 970 1.12 2.42 6.38
CA GLU A 970 0.20 1.28 6.44
C GLU A 970 0.20 0.67 7.86
N ILE A 971 -0.99 0.29 8.36
CA ILE A 971 -1.14 -0.50 9.59
C ILE A 971 -1.41 -1.94 9.16
N LEU A 972 -0.53 -2.85 9.56
CA LEU A 972 -0.68 -4.27 9.28
C LEU A 972 -1.45 -4.96 10.42
N SER A 973 -2.32 -5.88 10.03
CA SER A 973 -3.12 -6.68 10.96
C SER A 973 -2.29 -7.79 11.63
N ASN A 974 -2.91 -8.49 12.58
CA ASN A 974 -2.44 -9.84 12.94
C ASN A 974 -2.63 -10.78 11.73
N SER A 975 -1.79 -11.80 11.62
CA SER A 975 -1.91 -12.83 10.59
C SER A 975 -2.24 -14.19 11.20
N GLU A 976 -2.93 -15.04 10.46
CA GLU A 976 -3.21 -16.43 10.82
C GLU A 976 -2.78 -17.37 9.69
N GLY A 977 -2.36 -18.59 10.04
CA GLY A 977 -1.81 -19.58 9.11
C GLY A 977 -0.30 -19.46 8.84
N GLU A 978 0.17 -20.17 7.83
CA GLU A 978 1.60 -20.32 7.52
C GLU A 978 1.89 -20.07 6.04
N ILE A 979 3.05 -19.50 5.74
CA ILE A 979 3.51 -19.34 4.36
C ILE A 979 3.97 -20.70 3.80
N GLY A 980 3.06 -21.37 3.10
CA GLY A 980 3.25 -22.74 2.60
C GLY A 980 4.03 -22.87 1.28
N SER A 981 4.55 -21.78 0.69
CA SER A 981 5.30 -21.80 -0.57
C SER A 981 6.51 -20.87 -0.55
N ARG A 982 7.55 -21.22 -1.32
CA ARG A 982 8.65 -20.29 -1.67
C ARG A 982 8.14 -19.06 -2.42
N SER A 983 6.97 -19.15 -3.03
CA SER A 983 6.26 -18.04 -3.67
C SER A 983 5.14 -17.58 -2.72
N ALA A 984 5.52 -16.92 -1.62
CA ALA A 984 4.61 -16.57 -0.51
C ALA A 984 3.31 -15.88 -0.95
N PHE A 985 3.39 -15.03 -1.97
CA PHE A 985 2.29 -14.22 -2.47
C PHE A 985 1.86 -14.61 -3.90
N GLY A 986 2.18 -15.84 -4.31
CA GLY A 986 1.86 -16.36 -5.63
C GLY A 986 2.94 -16.16 -6.70
N PRO A 987 2.80 -16.86 -7.85
CA PRO A 987 3.80 -16.86 -8.91
C PRO A 987 3.96 -15.50 -9.59
N PHE A 988 2.89 -14.71 -9.72
CA PHE A 988 2.99 -13.39 -10.36
C PHE A 988 3.66 -12.36 -9.46
N LEU A 989 3.33 -12.28 -8.17
CA LEU A 989 4.01 -11.33 -7.29
C LEU A 989 5.51 -11.66 -7.17
N LYS A 990 5.88 -12.94 -7.17
CA LYS A 990 7.28 -13.37 -7.25
C LYS A 990 8.00 -12.83 -8.48
N LEU A 991 7.36 -12.84 -9.65
CA LEU A 991 7.93 -12.23 -10.87
C LEU A 991 8.09 -10.72 -10.69
N GLN A 992 7.08 -10.05 -10.13
CA GLN A 992 7.12 -8.62 -9.89
C GLN A 992 8.25 -8.23 -8.94
N THR A 993 8.40 -8.91 -7.81
CA THR A 993 9.45 -8.60 -6.83
C THR A 993 10.84 -8.97 -7.33
N THR A 994 10.99 -10.10 -8.03
CA THR A 994 12.29 -10.55 -8.56
C THR A 994 12.82 -9.61 -9.63
N PHE A 995 11.96 -9.16 -10.55
CA PHE A 995 12.36 -8.33 -11.69
C PHE A 995 12.05 -6.84 -11.52
N LYS A 996 11.37 -6.47 -10.43
CA LYS A 996 10.82 -5.12 -10.18
C LYS A 996 9.95 -4.61 -11.33
N VAL A 997 9.19 -5.49 -11.97
CA VAL A 997 8.27 -5.13 -13.06
C VAL A 997 6.98 -4.55 -12.48
N GLN A 998 6.53 -3.41 -13.02
CA GLN A 998 5.29 -2.78 -12.62
C GLN A 998 4.06 -3.66 -12.90
N GLY A 999 3.11 -3.69 -11.97
CA GLY A 999 1.91 -4.53 -12.08
C GLY A 999 0.96 -4.08 -13.18
N ALA A 1000 0.82 -2.77 -13.40
CA ALA A 1000 0.01 -2.23 -14.50
C ALA A 1000 0.48 -2.77 -15.86
N GLU A 1001 1.80 -2.87 -16.04
CA GLU A 1001 2.39 -3.45 -17.25
C GLU A 1001 2.19 -4.95 -17.30
N LEU A 1002 2.62 -5.68 -16.26
CA LEU A 1002 2.55 -7.14 -16.24
C LEU A 1002 1.15 -7.70 -16.51
N PHE A 1003 0.09 -7.00 -16.08
CA PHE A 1003 -1.30 -7.44 -16.27
C PHE A 1003 -2.01 -6.78 -17.46
N GLY A 1004 -1.34 -5.86 -18.18
CA GLY A 1004 -1.89 -5.19 -19.36
C GLY A 1004 -3.06 -4.27 -19.03
N GLN A 1005 -3.01 -3.54 -17.91
CA GLN A 1005 -4.09 -2.64 -17.46
C GLN A 1005 -4.36 -1.47 -18.42
N TRP A 1006 -3.46 -1.23 -19.38
CA TRP A 1006 -3.59 -0.21 -20.42
C TRP A 1006 -4.45 -0.64 -21.63
N ILE A 1007 -4.71 -1.95 -21.80
CA ILE A 1007 -5.63 -2.49 -22.83
C ILE A 1007 -6.79 -3.27 -22.24
N ARG A 1008 -6.65 -3.77 -21.00
CA ARG A 1008 -7.67 -4.52 -20.30
C ARG A 1008 -8.36 -3.65 -19.26
N GLU A 1009 -9.64 -3.88 -19.05
CA GLU A 1009 -10.40 -3.15 -18.04
C GLU A 1009 -9.92 -3.45 -16.60
N ALA A 1010 -9.83 -2.43 -15.75
CA ALA A 1010 -9.52 -2.53 -14.32
C ALA A 1010 -10.69 -2.01 -13.45
N LEU A 1011 -10.71 -2.35 -12.15
CA LEU A 1011 -11.72 -1.87 -11.21
C LEU A 1011 -11.55 -0.39 -10.87
#